data_AF-A0A8T0A3N9-F1
#
_entry.id   AF-A0A8T0A3N9-F1
#
_cell.length_a   1.000
_cell.length_b   1.000
_cell.length_c   1.000
_cell.angle_alpha   90.00
_cell.angle_beta   90.00
_cell.angle_gamma   90.00
#
_symmetry.space_group_name_H-M   'P 1'
#
loop_
_entity.id
_entity.type
_entity.pdbx_description
1 polymer ?
#
loop_
_entity_poly.entity_id
_entity_poly.type
_entity_poly.pdbx_seq_one_letter_code
_entity_poly.pdbx_strand_id
1 'polypeptide(L)'
;MFNRLLCCSFCGNFVFPLENILSNSRFLRNQKCFSTVKIRELRPLQKVKKLLSQEEIEEEQFTELKLSLGMLNGNKVFGSEQILLVHPHVKWGSGSAPKNAIPELEVEEAQTLCQTIPGFKVVSSIIVNTDYNVRSKLIWGSGRLDAIVQHKQHFNISALMINVDSLSPLQLHELTKYFGLPIYDRLTIVLSIFKMFARTKEAKLQIALAEIPFIRSHIKFLNHSGEHLSNDKIPVQSSAPMFPNIDRLEGSKQLEFLRLKEHKIQNKAKQGPGKTPVIGVIGYTNSGKTTFIKKLTDSSILLGENRLFATLDSSTHLSILPSTCKVYFADTIGFISNLPIKLLASFSATLQHVENSDLLIHIMDLSHPDLLAQRDNVFETLNKLKIDPNLINTVINVGNKLDKCDDERREKLTEMGIFENLFSISCRTLEGLPHLIKEIDKKVQLLSGSSLRRLRLSHDSKIVQKLYKEGYNGIPSECGNYLTFDLLMNNEQFSKFHASLGLCLRRKGEEEEKKIEEWFCFVCSAVALLFCFLILSRLKKNEKDQFLKTLMCLNLIKLPIKTSDNTRQLKYVHAIWRHGDRAPKRKPYEDDIYDLRLNEKYWPRGWNQLTNLGMLQMQQLGKFLRERYVGSFLSNNFDRNEFNFIFRFSTETTFFFKFLFSAKKEKKNPLFLTVFIRSSSVDRAIESAQSLLSGLFPPSTDEKFDDTLNWQPIPVHTGTSKIKDPLLRPSSFACPKYEQLWNDISGKMEKELLEKYKELVEELRPILKFPENKQIRLRDITELKRIQMEVNHNLSQPEWVFKIWPQYENKTTLELIIELRDSERIAEFNSHEKLSRLSGGYLLGDWLGRMKQLVNTNQTKEALLASKMVLYSAHDGTLLALLSALQINSTVIKIPPFASCLIAELYSDGNDYQIELLYRRNGELENLAVGNCGTKCPLIEFEKYVENRAIFGLDMLYQECGTPRCVFLTEKSSATK
;
A
#
# COMPACT_ATOMS: atom_id res chain seq x y z
N MET A 1 -36.84 -8.04 -51.58
CA MET A 1 -35.69 -7.18 -51.97
C MET A 1 -34.48 -8.09 -52.05
N PHE A 2 -34.21 -8.77 -53.17
CA PHE A 2 -33.72 -8.19 -54.43
C PHE A 2 -32.50 -7.28 -54.21
N ASN A 3 -31.35 -7.82 -54.63
CA ASN A 3 -30.09 -7.14 -54.94
C ASN A 3 -29.39 -6.37 -53.81
N ARG A 4 -28.40 -7.02 -53.18
CA ARG A 4 -26.97 -6.64 -53.30
C ARG A 4 -26.12 -7.42 -52.30
N LEU A 5 -25.59 -8.55 -52.76
CA LEU A 5 -24.29 -9.09 -52.32
C LEU A 5 -23.83 -10.07 -53.41
N LEU A 6 -23.36 -9.50 -54.52
CA LEU A 6 -22.59 -10.21 -55.53
C LEU A 6 -21.52 -9.26 -56.06
N CYS A 7 -20.32 -9.82 -56.17
CA CYS A 7 -19.18 -9.34 -56.93
C CYS A 7 -18.41 -8.15 -56.35
N CYS A 8 -17.48 -8.49 -55.46
CA CYS A 8 -16.11 -8.01 -55.63
C CYS A 8 -15.42 -8.96 -56.62
N SER A 9 -15.03 -8.49 -57.81
CA SER A 9 -13.90 -9.06 -58.54
C SER A 9 -13.41 -8.10 -59.61
N PHE A 10 -12.12 -7.76 -59.49
CA PHE A 10 -11.14 -7.68 -60.58
C PHE A 10 -11.51 -6.78 -61.77
N CYS A 11 -10.81 -5.67 -62.00
CA CYS A 11 -9.43 -5.68 -62.47
C CYS A 11 -9.02 -4.21 -62.60
N GLY A 12 -7.78 -3.91 -62.20
CA GLY A 12 -7.17 -2.64 -62.56
C GLY A 12 -6.92 -2.57 -64.06
N ASN A 13 -6.78 -1.36 -64.60
CA ASN A 13 -5.51 -0.88 -65.13
C ASN A 13 -5.64 0.47 -65.83
N PHE A 14 -4.70 1.38 -65.54
CA PHE A 14 -4.31 2.58 -66.33
C PHE A 14 -5.42 3.67 -66.46
N VAL A 15 -5.20 4.99 -66.42
CA VAL A 15 -4.22 5.88 -67.08
C VAL A 15 -4.25 7.25 -66.34
N PHE A 16 -3.07 7.82 -66.08
CA PHE A 16 -2.57 9.22 -66.19
C PHE A 16 -3.51 10.48 -66.29
N PRO A 17 -3.01 11.73 -66.12
CA PRO A 17 -3.47 12.74 -65.16
C PRO A 17 -4.05 14.02 -65.85
N LEU A 18 -4.07 15.16 -65.13
CA LEU A 18 -4.51 16.53 -65.52
C LEU A 18 -6.03 16.72 -65.35
N GLU A 19 -6.60 17.83 -64.86
CA GLU A 19 -6.13 19.20 -64.70
C GLU A 19 -7.10 19.95 -63.75
N ASN A 20 -6.54 20.80 -62.90
CA ASN A 20 -6.99 22.16 -62.52
C ASN A 20 -8.21 22.72 -63.32
N ILE A 21 -9.15 23.55 -62.85
CA ILE A 21 -9.22 24.53 -61.75
C ILE A 21 -10.57 25.28 -61.90
N LEU A 22 -11.11 25.83 -60.79
CA LEU A 22 -12.21 26.84 -60.69
C LEU A 22 -13.65 26.30 -60.94
N SER A 23 -14.68 26.68 -60.18
CA SER A 23 -14.92 27.99 -59.57
C SER A 23 -15.93 27.94 -58.41
N ASN A 24 -15.59 28.67 -57.33
CA ASN A 24 -16.49 29.43 -56.45
C ASN A 24 -17.80 28.81 -55.93
N SER A 25 -17.87 28.58 -54.61
CA SER A 25 -18.72 29.41 -53.75
C SER A 25 -18.51 29.14 -52.25
N ARG A 26 -18.11 30.21 -51.56
CA ARG A 26 -18.30 30.54 -50.13
C ARG A 26 -19.30 29.66 -49.36
N PHE A 27 -18.83 28.96 -48.33
CA PHE A 27 -19.27 29.13 -46.93
C PHE A 27 -18.38 28.27 -46.00
N LEU A 28 -17.30 28.89 -45.52
CA LEU A 28 -16.42 28.36 -44.48
C LEU A 28 -16.91 28.84 -43.11
N ARG A 29 -17.14 27.93 -42.17
CA ARG A 29 -16.60 28.01 -40.80
C ARG A 29 -16.87 26.72 -40.01
N ASN A 30 -15.78 26.23 -39.42
CA ASN A 30 -15.73 25.35 -38.25
C ASN A 30 -15.97 23.85 -38.47
N GLN A 31 -14.94 23.15 -38.96
CA GLN A 31 -14.27 22.04 -38.25
C GLN A 31 -13.38 21.23 -39.19
N LYS A 32 -12.06 21.28 -38.97
CA LYS A 32 -11.14 20.15 -38.73
C LYS A 32 -9.73 20.44 -39.28
N CYS A 33 -8.78 20.22 -38.37
CA CYS A 33 -7.52 19.53 -38.60
C CYS A 33 -6.44 20.17 -39.50
N PHE A 34 -5.29 20.38 -38.84
CA PHE A 34 -3.92 20.30 -39.33
C PHE A 34 -3.43 21.39 -40.30
N SER A 35 -2.79 22.41 -39.73
CA SER A 35 -1.43 22.76 -40.15
C SER A 35 -0.66 23.48 -39.03
N THR A 36 0.57 22.99 -38.81
CA THR A 36 1.77 23.75 -38.44
C THR A 36 1.76 24.59 -37.16
N VAL A 37 2.04 23.94 -36.03
CA VAL A 37 3.02 24.51 -35.09
C VAL A 37 4.35 23.82 -35.40
N LYS A 38 5.30 24.60 -35.91
CA LYS A 38 6.70 24.21 -36.07
C LYS A 38 7.21 23.70 -34.73
N ILE A 39 7.33 22.38 -34.58
CA ILE A 39 8.14 21.77 -33.54
C ILE A 39 9.58 22.13 -33.91
N ARG A 40 10.08 23.21 -33.32
CA ARG A 40 11.51 23.51 -33.31
C ARG A 40 12.20 22.33 -32.63
N GLU A 41 13.14 21.75 -33.37
CA GLU A 41 14.08 20.73 -32.95
C GLU A 41 14.49 20.88 -31.48
N LEU A 42 14.22 19.82 -30.70
CA LEU A 42 14.89 19.59 -29.44
C LEU A 42 16.33 19.17 -29.74
N ARG A 43 17.26 20.11 -29.61
CA ARG A 43 18.70 19.86 -29.35
C ARG A 43 19.11 20.67 -28.10
N PRO A 44 20.19 20.28 -27.42
CA PRO A 44 20.36 19.11 -26.57
C PRO A 44 20.25 19.48 -25.08
N LEU A 45 20.27 18.46 -24.22
CA LEU A 45 20.22 18.42 -22.74
C LEU A 45 21.15 19.37 -21.95
N GLN A 46 21.87 20.31 -22.58
CA GLN A 46 22.71 21.31 -21.91
C GLN A 46 21.94 22.56 -21.46
N LYS A 47 20.80 22.91 -22.10
CA LYS A 47 19.96 24.05 -21.69
C LYS A 47 19.15 23.78 -20.42
N VAL A 48 18.82 22.52 -20.16
CA VAL A 48 18.10 22.11 -18.94
C VAL A 48 19.01 22.23 -17.70
N LYS A 49 20.30 21.89 -17.82
CA LYS A 49 21.28 22.18 -16.76
C LYS A 49 21.43 23.68 -16.46
N LYS A 50 21.32 24.53 -17.48
CA LYS A 50 21.42 25.99 -17.34
C LYS A 50 20.17 26.64 -16.75
N LEU A 51 19.00 26.04 -16.97
CA LEU A 51 17.72 26.44 -16.35
C LEU A 51 17.63 25.97 -14.90
N LEU A 52 18.06 24.73 -14.60
CA LEU A 52 18.14 24.22 -13.23
C LEU A 52 19.13 25.04 -12.37
N SER A 53 20.26 25.47 -12.95
CA SER A 53 21.20 26.36 -12.24
C SER A 53 20.69 27.79 -12.05
N GLN A 54 19.73 28.26 -12.87
CA GLN A 54 19.09 29.56 -12.70
C GLN A 54 17.96 29.51 -11.67
N GLU A 55 17.24 28.38 -11.57
CA GLU A 55 16.24 28.14 -10.51
C GLU A 55 16.88 28.09 -9.11
N GLU A 56 18.08 27.49 -8.97
CA GLU A 56 18.82 27.47 -7.69
C GLU A 56 19.21 28.88 -7.22
N ILE A 57 19.65 29.75 -8.15
CA ILE A 57 20.03 31.15 -7.85
C ILE A 57 18.78 31.99 -7.50
N GLU A 58 17.66 31.78 -8.19
CA GLU A 58 16.40 32.48 -7.89
C GLU A 58 15.80 32.04 -6.55
N GLU A 59 15.87 30.76 -6.18
CA GLU A 59 15.41 30.27 -4.86
C GLU A 59 16.28 30.79 -3.70
N GLU A 60 17.59 30.96 -3.90
CA GLU A 60 18.50 31.50 -2.88
C GLU A 60 18.23 32.99 -2.61
N GLN A 61 18.08 33.80 -3.66
CA GLN A 61 17.68 35.21 -3.56
C GLN A 61 16.29 35.37 -2.93
N PHE A 62 15.35 34.48 -3.28
CA PHE A 62 14.01 34.48 -2.71
C PHE A 62 14.00 34.09 -1.22
N THR A 63 14.94 33.22 -0.82
CA THR A 63 15.15 32.83 0.57
C THR A 63 15.73 33.97 1.40
N GLU A 64 16.65 34.75 0.84
CA GLU A 64 17.22 35.94 1.47
C GLU A 64 16.17 37.05 1.63
N LEU A 65 15.33 37.26 0.60
CA LEU A 65 14.21 38.18 0.68
C LEU A 65 13.21 37.78 1.78
N LYS A 66 12.84 36.50 1.87
CA LYS A 66 11.96 36.00 2.95
C LYS A 66 12.52 36.29 4.34
N LEU A 67 13.84 36.13 4.53
CA LEU A 67 14.52 36.46 5.78
C LEU A 67 14.45 37.97 6.08
N SER A 68 14.64 38.82 5.07
CA SER A 68 14.54 40.29 5.24
C SER A 68 13.12 40.78 5.55
N LEU A 69 12.09 40.04 5.12
CA LEU A 69 10.67 40.36 5.34
C LEU A 69 10.12 39.77 6.65
N GLY A 70 10.97 39.20 7.51
CA GLY A 70 10.56 38.60 8.78
C GLY A 70 9.77 37.29 8.63
N MET A 71 9.81 36.64 7.45
CA MET A 71 9.17 35.33 7.27
C MET A 71 10.07 34.23 7.86
N LEU A 72 9.48 33.37 8.70
CA LEU A 72 10.21 32.30 9.37
C LEU A 72 10.67 31.21 8.38
N ASN A 73 11.95 30.82 8.46
CA ASN A 73 12.51 29.74 7.65
C ASN A 73 12.51 28.42 8.42
N GLY A 74 11.70 27.46 7.96
CA GLY A 74 11.51 26.16 8.62
C GLY A 74 12.72 25.21 8.69
N ASN A 75 13.89 25.60 8.13
CA ASN A 75 15.11 24.79 8.15
C ASN A 75 16.22 25.36 9.05
N LYS A 76 16.07 26.57 9.62
CA LYS A 76 17.00 27.07 10.64
C LYS A 76 16.52 26.61 12.02
N VAL A 77 17.44 26.15 12.85
CA VAL A 77 17.20 25.91 14.28
C VAL A 77 16.60 27.19 14.87
N PHE A 78 15.32 27.15 15.26
CA PHE A 78 14.63 28.28 15.85
C PHE A 78 15.38 28.70 17.12
N GLY A 79 15.72 30.00 17.23
CA GLY A 79 16.12 30.58 18.51
C GLY A 79 14.95 30.52 19.50
N SER A 80 15.24 30.53 20.80
CA SER A 80 14.22 30.58 21.84
C SER A 80 13.59 31.98 21.92
N GLU A 81 12.55 32.24 21.13
CA GLU A 81 11.82 33.52 21.10
C GLU A 81 10.86 33.64 22.31
N GLN A 82 10.93 34.75 23.02
CA GLN A 82 10.01 35.14 24.09
C GLN A 82 8.99 36.14 23.53
N ILE A 83 7.73 35.74 23.43
CA ILE A 83 6.68 36.46 22.71
C ILE A 83 5.74 37.16 23.67
N LEU A 84 5.48 38.44 23.38
CA LEU A 84 4.32 39.17 23.92
C LEU A 84 3.16 39.09 22.93
N LEU A 85 2.06 38.48 23.36
CA LEU A 85 0.85 38.37 22.57
C LEU A 85 -0.06 39.57 22.82
N VAL A 86 -0.39 40.33 21.77
CA VAL A 86 -1.30 41.47 21.83
C VAL A 86 -2.55 41.15 21.03
N HIS A 87 -3.69 41.05 21.72
CA HIS A 87 -4.97 40.75 21.09
C HIS A 87 -5.84 42.02 21.01
N PRO A 88 -6.17 42.50 19.79
CA PRO A 88 -7.07 43.63 19.63
C PRO A 88 -8.53 43.20 19.81
N HIS A 89 -9.21 43.77 20.80
CA HIS A 89 -10.64 43.54 21.01
C HIS A 89 -11.47 44.66 20.36
N VAL A 90 -12.27 44.30 19.35
CA VAL A 90 -13.11 45.22 18.57
C VAL A 90 -14.54 45.23 19.13
N LYS A 91 -14.98 46.36 19.68
CA LYS A 91 -16.30 46.47 20.33
C LYS A 91 -17.49 46.56 19.37
N TRP A 92 -17.31 47.14 18.17
CA TRP A 92 -18.39 47.38 17.20
C TRP A 92 -17.87 47.39 15.75
N GLY A 93 -18.68 46.96 14.76
CA GLY A 93 -18.39 47.07 13.32
C GLY A 93 -18.27 45.72 12.58
N SER A 94 -17.99 45.74 11.27
CA SER A 94 -17.90 44.53 10.43
C SER A 94 -16.71 43.60 10.74
N GLY A 95 -15.86 43.98 11.70
CA GLY A 95 -14.77 43.17 12.25
C GLY A 95 -14.96 42.84 13.74
N SER A 96 -16.17 43.02 14.30
CA SER A 96 -16.47 42.55 15.66
C SER A 96 -16.44 41.03 15.73
N ALA A 97 -15.88 40.47 16.82
CA ALA A 97 -15.94 39.04 17.08
C ALA A 97 -17.41 38.53 17.06
N PRO A 98 -17.64 37.25 16.73
CA PRO A 98 -18.98 36.66 16.79
C PRO A 98 -19.64 36.98 18.14
N LYS A 99 -20.96 37.21 18.18
CA LYS A 99 -21.69 37.58 19.42
C LYS A 99 -21.47 36.63 20.61
N ASN A 100 -20.97 35.42 20.35
CA ASN A 100 -20.76 34.35 21.32
C ASN A 100 -19.26 34.02 21.56
N ALA A 101 -18.32 34.78 21.01
CA ALA A 101 -16.89 34.52 21.19
C ALA A 101 -16.37 35.20 22.47
N ILE A 102 -15.60 34.46 23.28
CA ILE A 102 -15.00 34.95 24.52
C ILE A 102 -13.56 35.41 24.19
N PRO A 103 -13.19 36.69 24.36
CA PRO A 103 -11.88 37.22 23.99
C PRO A 103 -10.70 36.46 24.63
N GLU A 104 -10.88 35.99 25.87
CA GLU A 104 -9.88 35.20 26.59
C GLU A 104 -9.57 33.87 25.87
N LEU A 105 -10.58 33.23 25.27
CA LEU A 105 -10.40 31.97 24.54
C LEU A 105 -9.74 32.19 23.17
N GLU A 106 -9.99 33.32 22.51
CA GLU A 106 -9.28 33.70 21.30
C GLU A 106 -7.79 33.98 21.57
N VAL A 107 -7.48 34.53 22.76
CA VAL A 107 -6.11 34.67 23.25
C VAL A 107 -5.48 33.30 23.50
N GLU A 108 -6.15 32.37 24.19
CA GLU A 108 -5.65 31.02 24.42
C GLU A 108 -5.36 30.25 23.11
N GLU A 109 -6.23 30.38 22.11
CA GLU A 109 -6.00 29.78 20.79
C GLU A 109 -4.76 30.40 20.11
N ALA A 110 -4.61 31.72 20.16
CA ALA A 110 -3.44 32.42 19.61
C ALA A 110 -2.14 32.08 20.37
N GLN A 111 -2.21 31.88 21.68
CA GLN A 111 -1.09 31.37 22.48
C GLN A 111 -0.70 29.96 22.01
N THR A 112 -1.68 29.09 21.82
CA THR A 112 -1.46 27.71 21.36
C THR A 112 -0.85 27.69 19.96
N LEU A 113 -1.26 28.60 19.06
CA LEU A 113 -0.64 28.78 17.74
C LEU A 113 0.84 29.13 17.86
N CYS A 114 1.19 30.12 18.69
CA CYS A 114 2.57 30.51 18.89
C CYS A 114 3.41 29.36 19.47
N GLN A 115 2.89 28.69 20.50
CA GLN A 115 3.57 27.57 21.17
C GLN A 115 3.70 26.30 20.29
N THR A 116 2.95 26.21 19.19
CA THR A 116 3.11 25.11 18.21
C THR A 116 4.43 25.23 17.44
N ILE A 117 5.00 26.43 17.33
CA ILE A 117 6.31 26.65 16.70
C ILE A 117 7.42 26.35 17.73
N PRO A 118 8.35 25.42 17.45
CA PRO A 118 9.46 25.11 18.34
C PRO A 118 10.29 26.35 18.66
N GLY A 119 10.61 26.55 19.94
CA GLY A 119 11.38 27.70 20.41
C GLY A 119 10.54 28.95 20.70
N PHE A 120 9.27 29.01 20.27
CA PHE A 120 8.38 30.13 20.57
C PHE A 120 7.71 29.92 21.94
N LYS A 121 7.91 30.85 22.86
CA LYS A 121 7.28 30.83 24.18
C LYS A 121 6.53 32.13 24.41
N VAL A 122 5.21 32.05 24.59
CA VAL A 122 4.42 33.23 25.00
C VAL A 122 4.67 33.49 26.48
N VAL A 123 5.23 34.66 26.80
CA VAL A 123 5.57 35.06 28.18
C VAL A 123 4.44 35.82 28.83
N SER A 124 3.73 36.63 28.05
CA SER A 124 2.59 37.42 28.52
C SER A 124 1.62 37.65 27.37
N SER A 125 0.35 37.88 27.71
CA SER A 125 -0.69 38.26 26.75
C SER A 125 -1.52 39.42 27.29
N ILE A 126 -1.88 40.36 26.42
CA ILE A 126 -2.70 41.52 26.75
C ILE A 126 -3.83 41.69 25.75
N ILE A 127 -5.00 42.08 26.26
CA ILE A 127 -6.16 42.44 25.44
C ILE A 127 -6.23 43.96 25.36
N VAL A 128 -6.22 44.51 24.15
CA VAL A 128 -6.23 45.95 23.91
C VAL A 128 -7.46 46.32 23.10
N ASN A 129 -8.32 47.17 23.69
CA ASN A 129 -9.50 47.66 22.99
C ASN A 129 -9.08 48.45 21.73
N THR A 130 -9.78 48.22 20.63
CA THR A 130 -9.47 48.82 19.32
C THR A 130 -10.75 49.35 18.67
N ASP A 131 -10.66 50.57 18.13
CA ASP A 131 -11.72 51.17 17.33
C ASP A 131 -11.40 50.81 15.87
N TYR A 132 -12.19 49.91 15.28
CA TYR A 132 -11.77 49.20 14.06
C TYR A 132 -11.77 50.12 12.84
N ASN A 133 -10.58 50.60 12.48
CA ASN A 133 -10.32 51.16 11.16
C ASN A 133 -8.99 50.62 10.60
N VAL A 134 -9.05 49.50 9.88
CA VAL A 134 -7.89 48.82 9.26
C VAL A 134 -7.13 49.72 8.26
N ARG A 135 -7.70 50.89 7.90
CA ARG A 135 -7.10 51.88 6.99
C ARG A 135 -6.17 52.89 7.66
N SER A 136 -6.06 52.92 8.99
CA SER A 136 -5.09 53.79 9.67
C SER A 136 -3.67 53.24 9.57
N LYS A 137 -2.68 54.15 9.56
CA LYS A 137 -1.25 53.79 9.55
C LYS A 137 -0.84 52.92 10.74
N LEU A 138 -1.52 53.09 11.88
CA LEU A 138 -1.31 52.33 13.11
C LEU A 138 -2.64 51.72 13.58
N ILE A 139 -2.58 50.52 14.17
CA ILE A 139 -3.74 49.79 14.72
C ILE A 139 -4.30 50.53 15.96
N TRP A 140 -3.42 51.16 16.72
CA TRP A 140 -3.74 51.90 17.94
C TRP A 140 -3.15 53.31 17.89
N GLY A 141 -3.77 54.24 18.62
CA GLY A 141 -3.18 55.56 18.89
C GLY A 141 -1.99 55.45 19.84
N SER A 142 -1.13 56.49 19.86
CA SER A 142 0.12 56.54 20.64
C SER A 142 -0.05 56.11 22.10
N GLY A 143 -1.07 56.62 22.81
CA GLY A 143 -1.27 56.28 24.23
C GLY A 143 -1.52 54.80 24.51
N ARG A 144 -2.19 54.06 23.61
CA ARG A 144 -2.36 52.61 23.75
C ARG A 144 -1.08 51.85 23.36
N LEU A 145 -0.31 52.36 22.39
CA LEU A 145 1.01 51.81 22.04
C LEU A 145 2.01 51.96 23.20
N ASP A 146 2.00 53.11 23.88
CA ASP A 146 2.84 53.37 25.04
C ASP A 146 2.52 52.44 26.21
N ALA A 147 1.25 52.12 26.42
CA ALA A 147 0.84 51.12 27.41
C ALA A 147 1.42 49.72 27.11
N ILE A 148 1.46 49.33 25.83
CA ILE A 148 2.09 48.06 25.41
C ILE A 148 3.61 48.10 25.64
N VAL A 149 4.27 49.24 25.38
CA VAL A 149 5.71 49.42 25.63
C VAL A 149 6.02 49.32 27.13
N GLN A 150 5.22 49.94 27.99
CA GLN A 150 5.38 49.82 29.46
C GLN A 150 5.19 48.38 29.93
N HIS A 151 4.18 47.68 29.41
CA HIS A 151 3.95 46.26 29.72
C HIS A 151 5.13 45.39 29.27
N LYS A 152 5.71 45.68 28.11
CA LYS A 152 6.90 44.99 27.58
C LYS A 152 8.11 45.10 28.51
N GLN A 153 8.33 46.23 29.19
CA GLN A 153 9.51 46.45 30.05
C GLN A 153 9.60 45.48 31.24
N HIS A 154 8.50 44.86 31.64
CA HIS A 154 8.44 43.93 32.77
C HIS A 154 8.88 42.50 32.42
N PHE A 155 9.11 42.21 31.14
CA PHE A 155 9.43 40.87 30.65
C PHE A 155 10.58 40.91 29.64
N ASN A 156 11.38 39.85 29.58
CA ASN A 156 12.42 39.71 28.56
C ASN A 156 11.81 39.25 27.23
N ILE A 157 11.27 40.18 26.45
CA ILE A 157 10.54 39.93 25.20
C ILE A 157 11.45 40.15 23.99
N SER A 158 11.51 39.17 23.09
CA SER A 158 12.27 39.22 21.85
C SER A 158 11.41 39.44 20.61
N ALA A 159 10.08 39.24 20.69
CA ALA A 159 9.15 39.48 19.58
C ALA A 159 7.73 39.81 20.06
N LEU A 160 6.95 40.50 19.22
CA LEU A 160 5.51 40.73 19.46
C LEU A 160 4.68 39.92 18.46
N MET A 161 3.62 39.26 18.94
CA MET A 161 2.58 38.71 18.07
C MET A 161 1.32 39.54 18.22
N ILE A 162 0.81 40.09 17.11
CA ILE A 162 -0.46 40.83 17.07
C ILE A 162 -1.51 39.92 16.47
N ASN A 163 -2.53 39.56 17.25
CA ASN A 163 -3.56 38.60 16.86
C ASN A 163 -4.61 39.23 15.93
N VAL A 164 -4.19 39.57 14.71
CA VAL A 164 -5.03 40.04 13.59
C VAL A 164 -4.80 39.18 12.36
N ASP A 165 -5.79 39.10 11.48
CA ASP A 165 -5.74 38.29 10.25
C ASP A 165 -4.47 38.51 9.44
N SER A 166 -4.18 39.77 9.08
CA SER A 166 -2.92 40.15 8.45
C SER A 166 -2.63 41.64 8.62
N LEU A 167 -1.38 42.00 8.87
CA LEU A 167 -0.91 43.39 8.87
C LEU A 167 -0.59 43.84 7.44
N SER A 168 -0.86 45.11 7.14
CA SER A 168 -0.34 45.72 5.90
C SER A 168 1.17 45.97 6.03
N PRO A 169 1.94 46.00 4.92
CA PRO A 169 3.38 46.28 4.97
C PRO A 169 3.72 47.59 5.70
N LEU A 170 2.90 48.63 5.51
CA LEU A 170 3.05 49.91 6.20
C LEU A 170 2.85 49.77 7.71
N GLN A 171 1.80 49.07 8.15
CA GLN A 171 1.55 48.84 9.59
C GLN A 171 2.67 48.01 10.21
N LEU A 172 3.13 46.96 9.53
CA LEU A 172 4.23 46.13 10.01
C LEU A 172 5.50 46.97 10.19
N HIS A 173 5.86 47.78 9.20
CA HIS A 173 7.02 48.68 9.26
C HIS A 173 6.91 49.69 10.40
N GLU A 174 5.79 50.41 10.51
CA GLU A 174 5.59 51.43 11.55
C GLU A 174 5.61 50.83 12.96
N LEU A 175 4.97 49.67 13.15
CA LEU A 175 4.97 49.00 14.45
C LEU A 175 6.36 48.45 14.79
N THR A 176 7.08 47.84 13.83
CA THR A 176 8.46 47.36 14.06
C THR A 176 9.39 48.51 14.43
N LYS A 177 9.25 49.66 13.77
CA LYS A 177 9.97 50.89 14.10
C LYS A 177 9.63 51.41 15.50
N TYR A 178 8.35 51.38 15.88
CA TYR A 178 7.89 51.84 17.18
C TYR A 178 8.38 50.95 18.34
N PHE A 179 8.28 49.63 18.19
CA PHE A 179 8.59 48.67 19.26
C PHE A 179 10.05 48.22 19.28
N GLY A 180 10.79 48.43 18.19
CA GLY A 180 12.19 47.98 18.03
C GLY A 180 12.34 46.46 18.08
N LEU A 181 11.28 45.71 17.75
CA LEU A 181 11.23 44.25 17.80
C LEU A 181 10.55 43.68 16.54
N PRO A 182 10.85 42.42 16.18
CA PRO A 182 10.09 41.72 15.15
C PRO A 182 8.62 41.58 15.55
N ILE A 183 7.73 41.76 14.57
CA ILE A 183 6.29 41.68 14.74
C ILE A 183 5.74 40.58 13.84
N TYR A 184 4.93 39.71 14.43
CA TYR A 184 4.24 38.63 13.73
C TYR A 184 2.73 38.86 13.78
N ASP A 185 2.06 38.64 12.65
CA ASP A 185 0.60 38.58 12.58
C ASP A 185 0.11 37.12 12.54
N ARG A 186 -1.21 36.92 12.58
CA ARG A 186 -1.80 35.57 12.56
C ARG A 186 -1.45 34.82 11.26
N LEU A 187 -1.48 35.51 10.11
CA LEU A 187 -1.09 34.96 8.81
C LEU A 187 0.33 34.38 8.82
N THR A 188 1.30 35.10 9.36
CA THR A 188 2.72 34.71 9.39
C THR A 188 2.94 33.50 10.29
N ILE A 189 2.33 33.48 11.47
CA ILE A 189 2.40 32.34 12.40
C ILE A 189 1.80 31.08 11.76
N VAL A 190 0.60 31.19 11.20
CA VAL A 190 -0.12 30.07 10.59
C VAL A 190 0.63 29.51 9.37
N LEU A 191 1.13 30.36 8.48
CA LEU A 191 1.97 29.94 7.34
C LEU A 191 3.23 29.19 7.79
N SER A 192 3.86 29.67 8.87
CA SER A 192 5.08 29.06 9.43
C SER A 192 4.81 27.66 9.97
N ILE A 193 3.69 27.49 10.67
CA ILE A 193 3.26 26.17 11.15
C ILE A 193 3.02 25.22 9.96
N PHE A 194 2.38 25.69 8.88
CA PHE A 194 2.17 24.86 7.69
C PHE A 194 3.45 24.42 7.02
N LYS A 195 4.41 25.33 6.90
CA LYS A 195 5.71 25.04 6.31
C LYS A 195 6.44 23.92 7.05
N MET A 196 6.29 23.86 8.38
CA MET A 196 6.85 22.78 9.19
C MET A 196 6.14 21.44 8.98
N PHE A 197 4.82 21.44 8.82
CA PHE A 197 4.02 20.22 8.66
C PHE A 197 3.94 19.71 7.21
N ALA A 198 4.34 20.49 6.21
CA ALA A 198 4.32 20.11 4.81
C ALA A 198 5.42 19.12 4.42
N ARG A 199 5.05 17.84 4.38
CA ARG A 199 5.96 16.75 3.98
C ARG A 199 5.89 16.46 2.49
N THR A 200 4.71 16.53 1.89
CA THR A 200 4.50 16.21 0.47
C THR A 200 4.92 17.36 -0.45
N LYS A 201 5.31 17.03 -1.69
CA LYS A 201 5.62 18.05 -2.72
C LYS A 201 4.43 18.96 -3.00
N GLU A 202 3.23 18.39 -2.99
CA GLU A 202 1.99 19.13 -3.20
C GLU A 202 1.71 20.14 -2.07
N ALA A 203 1.83 19.71 -0.81
CA ALA A 203 1.68 20.61 0.34
C ALA A 203 2.71 21.75 0.31
N LYS A 204 3.98 21.44 0.00
CA LYS A 204 5.04 22.45 -0.14
C LYS A 204 4.73 23.47 -1.24
N LEU A 205 4.21 23.02 -2.38
CA LEU A 205 3.81 23.90 -3.48
C LEU A 205 2.61 24.78 -3.12
N GLN A 206 1.62 24.25 -2.42
CA GLN A 206 0.46 25.02 -1.97
C GLN A 206 0.85 26.14 -1.00
N ILE A 207 1.76 25.86 -0.07
CA ILE A 207 2.27 26.86 0.86
C ILE A 207 3.08 27.91 0.10
N ALA A 208 3.94 27.50 -0.84
CA ALA A 208 4.69 28.46 -1.66
C ALA A 208 3.75 29.40 -2.44
N LEU A 209 2.66 28.88 -3.01
CA LEU A 209 1.65 29.69 -3.69
C LEU A 209 0.91 30.64 -2.72
N ALA A 210 0.72 30.23 -1.47
CA ALA A 210 0.11 31.06 -0.42
C ALA A 210 1.00 32.23 0.04
N GLU A 211 2.33 32.05 -0.01
CA GLU A 211 3.31 33.07 0.38
C GLU A 211 3.44 34.19 -0.68
N ILE A 212 3.18 33.89 -1.97
CA ILE A 212 3.40 34.84 -3.08
C ILE A 212 2.61 36.15 -2.93
N PRO A 213 1.29 36.15 -2.63
CA PRO A 213 0.54 37.39 -2.43
C PRO A 213 1.09 38.26 -1.30
N PHE A 214 1.58 37.64 -0.23
CA PHE A 214 2.20 38.33 0.90
C PHE A 214 3.52 39.02 0.47
N ILE A 215 4.40 38.28 -0.19
CA ILE A 215 5.70 38.77 -0.68
C ILE A 215 5.50 39.90 -1.70
N ARG A 216 4.56 39.73 -2.63
CA ARG A 216 4.21 40.72 -3.64
C ARG A 216 3.76 42.05 -3.01
N SER A 217 2.96 41.99 -1.94
CA SER A 217 2.51 43.19 -1.24
C SER A 217 3.68 43.94 -0.59
N HIS A 218 4.65 43.23 -0.03
CA HIS A 218 5.81 43.82 0.65
C HIS A 218 6.82 44.42 -0.34
N ILE A 219 7.08 43.77 -1.47
CA ILE A 219 7.96 44.33 -2.51
C ILE A 219 7.38 45.61 -3.10
N LYS A 220 6.06 45.65 -3.35
CA LYS A 220 5.39 46.89 -3.80
C LYS A 220 5.62 48.03 -2.82
N PHE A 221 5.54 47.76 -1.52
CA PHE A 221 5.80 48.77 -0.50
C PHE A 221 7.25 49.26 -0.54
N LEU A 222 8.25 48.36 -0.55
CA LEU A 222 9.67 48.72 -0.61
C LEU A 222 10.02 49.54 -1.87
N ASN A 223 9.42 49.18 -3.01
CA ASN A 223 9.59 49.93 -4.26
C ASN A 223 8.98 51.34 -4.22
N HIS A 224 7.91 51.55 -3.43
CA HIS A 224 7.22 52.83 -3.31
C HIS A 224 7.75 53.71 -2.17
N SER A 225 8.30 53.13 -1.09
CA SER A 225 8.81 53.87 0.06
C SER A 225 10.16 54.54 -0.20
N GLY A 226 10.89 54.14 -1.25
CA GLY A 226 12.18 54.72 -1.61
C GLY A 226 13.31 54.46 -0.61
N GLU A 227 13.02 53.71 0.47
CA GLU A 227 14.02 53.20 1.40
C GLU A 227 14.79 52.07 0.72
N HIS A 228 15.93 52.41 0.13
CA HIS A 228 16.99 51.44 -0.02
C HIS A 228 17.32 50.90 1.38
N LEU A 229 17.42 49.58 1.52
CA LEU A 229 17.97 48.90 2.71
C LEU A 229 19.43 49.35 2.92
N SER A 230 19.62 50.55 3.43
CA SER A 230 20.90 51.10 3.85
C SER A 230 21.08 50.78 5.33
N ASN A 231 21.75 49.68 5.63
CA ASN A 231 23.09 49.70 6.22
C ASN A 231 23.53 48.36 6.83
N ASP A 232 24.81 48.08 6.53
CA ASP A 232 25.80 47.39 7.36
C ASP A 232 25.59 45.92 7.72
N LYS A 233 25.80 45.04 6.72
CA LYS A 233 26.70 43.85 6.84
C LYS A 233 26.78 42.94 5.61
N ILE A 234 26.06 43.21 4.52
CA ILE A 234 26.10 42.36 3.32
C ILE A 234 26.28 43.23 2.07
N PRO A 235 27.38 43.09 1.31
CA PRO A 235 27.58 43.86 0.08
C PRO A 235 26.74 43.24 -1.04
N VAL A 236 25.57 43.80 -1.34
CA VAL A 236 24.83 43.47 -2.56
C VAL A 236 24.95 44.62 -3.54
N GLN A 237 25.96 44.54 -4.41
CA GLN A 237 26.02 45.33 -5.64
C GLN A 237 25.03 44.73 -6.65
N SER A 238 23.95 45.45 -6.96
CA SER A 238 23.55 45.72 -8.36
C SER A 238 22.23 46.47 -8.43
N SER A 239 22.26 47.59 -9.15
CA SER A 239 21.14 48.35 -9.68
C SER A 239 20.39 47.57 -10.77
N ALA A 240 19.20 47.06 -10.45
CA ALA A 240 18.14 46.60 -11.36
C ALA A 240 16.80 46.61 -10.59
N PRO A 241 15.63 46.78 -11.23
CA PRO A 241 14.36 46.86 -10.50
C PRO A 241 14.19 45.62 -9.64
N MET A 242 13.95 45.80 -8.33
CA MET A 242 13.80 44.70 -7.37
C MET A 242 12.70 43.73 -7.86
N PHE A 243 13.16 42.58 -8.38
CA PHE A 243 12.41 41.36 -8.71
C PHE A 243 11.30 41.45 -9.78
N PRO A 244 11.64 41.51 -11.10
CA PRO A 244 10.66 41.44 -12.20
C PRO A 244 10.08 40.03 -12.45
N ASN A 245 10.45 39.01 -11.67
CA ASN A 245 10.15 37.62 -11.95
C ASN A 245 9.14 36.97 -10.98
N ILE A 246 8.52 37.69 -10.03
CA ILE A 246 7.50 37.08 -9.15
C ILE A 246 6.32 36.51 -9.94
N ASP A 247 5.89 37.20 -10.99
CA ASP A 247 4.79 36.71 -11.84
C ASP A 247 5.23 35.49 -12.66
N ARG A 248 6.53 35.38 -13.00
CA ARG A 248 7.09 34.18 -13.65
C ARG A 248 7.19 33.01 -12.66
N LEU A 249 7.57 33.28 -11.41
CA LEU A 249 7.68 32.29 -10.33
C LEU A 249 6.29 31.79 -9.91
N GLU A 250 5.30 32.67 -9.82
CA GLU A 250 3.90 32.29 -9.60
C GLU A 250 3.41 31.41 -10.76
N GLY A 251 3.65 31.82 -12.00
CA GLY A 251 3.27 31.05 -13.19
C GLY A 251 3.93 29.67 -13.25
N SER A 252 5.22 29.55 -12.88
CA SER A 252 5.94 28.27 -12.88
C SER A 252 5.43 27.33 -11.78
N LYS A 253 5.30 27.82 -10.54
CA LYS A 253 4.80 27.03 -9.41
C LYS A 253 3.33 26.63 -9.61
N GLN A 254 2.51 27.49 -10.21
CA GLN A 254 1.12 27.20 -10.53
C GLN A 254 0.99 26.15 -11.64
N LEU A 255 1.84 26.20 -12.67
CA LEU A 255 1.90 25.19 -13.72
C LEU A 255 2.35 23.82 -13.17
N GLU A 256 3.37 23.81 -12.31
CA GLU A 256 3.83 22.59 -11.63
C GLU A 256 2.71 21.97 -10.79
N PHE A 257 1.98 22.81 -10.04
CA PHE A 257 0.83 22.39 -9.25
C PHE A 257 -0.32 21.82 -10.10
N LEU A 258 -0.65 22.47 -11.22
CA LEU A 258 -1.66 21.99 -12.17
C LEU A 258 -1.28 20.64 -12.80
N ARG A 259 0.00 20.43 -13.15
CA ARG A 259 0.48 19.14 -13.68
C ARG A 259 0.33 18.00 -12.66
N LEU A 260 0.62 18.27 -11.38
CA LEU A 260 0.39 17.28 -10.31
C LEU A 260 -1.10 16.95 -10.15
N LYS A 261 -1.98 17.95 -10.27
CA LYS A 261 -3.44 17.74 -10.25
C LYS A 261 -3.94 16.95 -11.47
N GLU A 262 -3.49 17.26 -12.67
CA GLU A 262 -3.87 16.54 -13.90
C GLU A 262 -3.48 15.06 -13.84
N HIS A 263 -2.28 14.75 -13.33
CA HIS A 263 -1.85 13.37 -13.11
C HIS A 263 -2.78 12.60 -12.17
N LYS A 264 -3.30 13.26 -11.12
CA LYS A 264 -4.28 12.66 -10.19
C LYS A 264 -5.67 12.53 -10.83
N ILE A 265 -6.11 13.52 -11.61
CA ILE A 265 -7.41 13.50 -12.30
C ILE A 265 -7.43 12.43 -13.41
N GLN A 266 -6.36 12.27 -14.18
CA GLN A 266 -6.23 11.20 -15.19
C GLN A 266 -6.20 9.80 -14.55
N ASN A 267 -5.73 9.68 -13.31
CA ASN A 267 -5.85 8.44 -12.52
C ASN A 267 -7.26 8.22 -11.95
N LYS A 268 -8.02 9.29 -11.64
CA LYS A 268 -9.44 9.22 -11.23
C LYS A 268 -10.40 8.96 -12.40
N ALA A 269 -10.15 9.55 -13.58
CA ALA A 269 -10.97 9.39 -14.79
C ALA A 269 -10.90 7.97 -15.39
N LYS A 270 -9.94 7.14 -14.93
CA LYS A 270 -9.89 5.70 -15.20
C LYS A 270 -10.84 4.87 -14.32
N GLN A 271 -11.57 5.50 -13.39
CA GLN A 271 -12.64 4.86 -12.61
C GLN A 271 -13.99 5.21 -13.25
N GLY A 272 -14.54 4.26 -14.01
CA GLY A 272 -15.87 4.35 -14.60
C GLY A 272 -17.02 4.30 -13.55
N PRO A 273 -18.29 4.17 -13.99
CA PRO A 273 -19.45 4.25 -13.13
C PRO A 273 -19.52 3.07 -12.13
N GLY A 274 -19.39 3.42 -10.84
CA GLY A 274 -19.26 2.51 -9.69
C GLY A 274 -18.44 3.08 -8.52
N LYS A 275 -18.42 4.41 -8.35
CA LYS A 275 -17.55 5.17 -7.43
C LYS A 275 -17.76 4.71 -5.98
N THR A 276 -16.68 4.33 -5.29
CA THR A 276 -16.71 4.07 -3.84
C THR A 276 -16.97 5.38 -3.11
N PRO A 277 -17.98 5.45 -2.21
CA PRO A 277 -18.34 6.69 -1.54
C PRO A 277 -17.19 7.23 -0.67
N VAL A 278 -17.02 8.55 -0.72
CA VAL A 278 -16.01 9.31 0.02
C VAL A 278 -16.70 10.11 1.12
N ILE A 279 -16.26 9.93 2.36
CA ILE A 279 -16.75 10.63 3.55
C ILE A 279 -15.69 11.62 3.99
N GLY A 280 -16.00 12.91 3.92
CA GLY A 280 -15.11 13.99 4.37
C GLY A 280 -15.29 14.24 5.86
N VAL A 281 -14.20 14.19 6.63
CA VAL A 281 -14.23 14.48 8.07
C VAL A 281 -13.70 15.89 8.31
N ILE A 282 -14.56 16.78 8.79
CA ILE A 282 -14.29 18.21 9.03
C ILE A 282 -14.43 18.57 10.51
N GLY A 283 -13.91 19.72 10.91
CA GLY A 283 -13.99 20.24 12.29
C GLY A 283 -12.74 20.97 12.75
N TYR A 284 -12.83 21.63 13.90
CA TYR A 284 -11.73 22.42 14.45
C TYR A 284 -10.46 21.60 14.71
N THR A 285 -9.31 22.25 14.68
CA THR A 285 -8.05 21.64 15.15
C THR A 285 -8.22 21.11 16.57
N ASN A 286 -7.61 19.97 16.87
CA ASN A 286 -7.75 19.27 18.15
C ASN A 286 -9.17 18.76 18.49
N SER A 287 -10.17 18.81 17.60
CA SER A 287 -11.49 18.21 17.86
C SER A 287 -11.47 16.66 17.86
N GLY A 288 -10.39 16.05 17.36
CA GLY A 288 -10.17 14.60 17.36
C GLY A 288 -10.49 13.89 16.05
N LYS A 289 -10.60 14.60 14.92
CA LYS A 289 -10.80 14.04 13.56
C LYS A 289 -9.88 12.86 13.23
N THR A 290 -8.58 13.04 13.37
CA THR A 290 -7.58 12.00 13.07
C THR A 290 -7.68 10.81 14.01
N THR A 291 -8.07 11.03 15.28
CA THR A 291 -8.35 9.95 16.23
C THR A 291 -9.62 9.19 15.84
N PHE A 292 -10.67 9.89 15.41
CA PHE A 292 -11.91 9.31 14.91
C PHE A 292 -11.66 8.41 13.70
N ILE A 293 -10.94 8.90 12.68
CA ILE A 293 -10.62 8.13 11.47
C ILE A 293 -9.81 6.86 11.78
N LYS A 294 -8.84 6.93 12.72
CA LYS A 294 -8.10 5.75 13.18
C LYS A 294 -8.98 4.72 13.85
N LYS A 295 -9.94 5.14 14.66
CA LYS A 295 -10.83 4.17 15.32
C LYS A 295 -11.75 3.47 14.31
N LEU A 296 -12.01 4.12 13.18
CA LEU A 296 -12.80 3.57 12.08
C LEU A 296 -11.98 2.83 11.02
N THR A 297 -10.65 2.83 11.10
CA THR A 297 -9.77 2.22 10.10
C THR A 297 -8.72 1.35 10.79
N ASP A 298 -8.43 0.14 10.28
CA ASP A 298 -7.41 -0.77 10.86
C ASP A 298 -5.96 -0.27 10.69
N SER A 299 -5.75 1.05 10.55
CA SER A 299 -4.47 1.67 10.24
C SER A 299 -3.72 2.08 11.53
N SER A 300 -2.72 1.28 11.90
CA SER A 300 -1.80 1.52 13.03
C SER A 300 -0.75 2.64 12.77
N ILE A 301 -0.86 3.37 11.66
CA ILE A 301 0.22 4.24 11.11
C ILE A 301 0.08 5.71 11.56
N LEU A 302 -1.05 6.14 12.09
CA LEU A 302 -1.26 7.54 12.44
C LEU A 302 -1.19 7.72 13.97
N LEU A 303 -0.29 8.56 14.49
CA LEU A 303 -0.26 9.03 15.89
C LEU A 303 -1.09 10.31 16.01
N GLY A 304 -1.87 10.44 17.08
CA GLY A 304 -2.76 11.59 17.28
C GLY A 304 -2.04 12.51 18.24
N GLU A 305 -1.62 13.68 17.78
CA GLU A 305 -0.91 14.64 18.61
C GLU A 305 -1.88 15.73 19.11
N ASN A 306 -1.76 16.12 20.38
CA ASN A 306 -2.46 17.28 20.94
C ASN A 306 -1.77 18.57 20.48
N ARG A 307 -1.74 18.83 19.17
CA ARG A 307 -1.15 20.03 18.56
C ARG A 307 -2.06 20.57 17.46
N LEU A 308 -2.02 21.88 17.24
CA LEU A 308 -2.71 22.49 16.10
C LEU A 308 -2.05 22.01 14.80
N PHE A 309 -2.87 21.75 13.78
CA PHE A 309 -2.42 21.31 12.44
C PHE A 309 -1.62 19.99 12.37
N ALA A 310 -1.90 19.05 13.27
CA ALA A 310 -1.33 17.70 13.26
C ALA A 310 -1.49 16.94 11.91
N THR A 311 -2.42 17.37 11.04
CA THR A 311 -2.66 16.78 9.71
C THR A 311 -2.77 17.90 8.67
N LEU A 312 -1.73 18.08 7.86
CA LEU A 312 -1.70 19.03 6.75
C LEU A 312 -1.86 18.35 5.37
N ASP A 313 -1.35 17.12 5.25
CA ASP A 313 -1.56 16.30 4.06
C ASP A 313 -2.95 15.65 4.14
N SER A 314 -3.81 15.89 3.15
CA SER A 314 -5.11 15.22 3.06
C SER A 314 -4.93 13.73 2.79
N SER A 315 -5.27 12.87 3.76
CA SER A 315 -5.14 11.43 3.65
C SER A 315 -6.49 10.75 3.46
N THR A 316 -6.55 9.73 2.60
CA THR A 316 -7.76 8.92 2.40
C THR A 316 -7.55 7.53 2.94
N HIS A 317 -8.43 7.09 3.84
CA HIS A 317 -8.34 5.80 4.51
C HIS A 317 -9.54 4.93 4.15
N LEU A 318 -9.28 3.70 3.68
CA LEU A 318 -10.33 2.74 3.37
C LEU A 318 -10.88 2.12 4.65
N SER A 319 -12.21 2.08 4.77
CA SER A 319 -12.92 1.35 5.82
C SER A 319 -14.07 0.52 5.21
N ILE A 320 -14.52 -0.48 5.97
CA ILE A 320 -15.64 -1.35 5.60
C ILE A 320 -16.73 -1.19 6.68
N LEU A 321 -17.90 -0.73 6.25
CA LEU A 321 -19.07 -0.54 7.12
C LEU A 321 -19.74 -1.88 7.48
N PRO A 322 -20.62 -1.92 8.50
CA PRO A 322 -21.34 -3.14 8.90
C PRO A 322 -22.12 -3.81 7.75
N SER A 323 -22.65 -3.02 6.81
CA SER A 323 -23.29 -3.48 5.56
C SER A 323 -22.36 -4.08 4.52
N THR A 324 -21.05 -4.18 4.80
CA THR A 324 -19.97 -4.54 3.87
C THR A 324 -19.67 -3.50 2.78
N CYS A 325 -20.35 -2.35 2.79
CA CYS A 325 -20.02 -1.23 1.91
C CYS A 325 -18.61 -0.70 2.20
N LYS A 326 -17.81 -0.57 1.12
CA LYS A 326 -16.49 0.09 1.18
C LYS A 326 -16.69 1.60 1.16
N VAL A 327 -16.00 2.31 2.04
CA VAL A 327 -16.00 3.78 2.12
C VAL A 327 -14.59 4.30 2.27
N TYR A 328 -14.31 5.48 1.72
CA TYR A 328 -13.08 6.21 1.99
C TYR A 328 -13.34 7.34 2.98
N PHE A 329 -12.66 7.35 4.11
CA PHE A 329 -12.62 8.51 5.00
C PHE A 329 -11.48 9.44 4.58
N ALA A 330 -11.80 10.67 4.21
CA ALA A 330 -10.83 11.71 3.93
C ALA A 330 -10.57 12.55 5.19
N ASP A 331 -9.35 12.49 5.72
CA ASP A 331 -8.90 13.40 6.78
C ASP A 331 -8.61 14.77 6.17
N THR A 332 -9.21 15.81 6.74
CA THR A 332 -9.10 17.19 6.25
C THR A 332 -8.36 18.05 7.26
N ILE A 333 -7.78 19.15 6.77
CA ILE A 333 -7.10 20.12 7.63
C ILE A 333 -8.09 20.67 8.65
N GLY A 334 -7.66 20.75 9.91
CA GLY A 334 -8.49 21.32 10.97
C GLY A 334 -8.73 22.82 10.77
N PHE A 335 -9.96 23.25 11.03
CA PHE A 335 -10.32 24.67 11.05
C PHE A 335 -9.76 25.36 12.31
N ILE A 336 -9.51 26.65 12.19
CA ILE A 336 -9.01 27.55 13.24
C ILE A 336 -9.86 28.82 13.17
N SER A 337 -10.06 29.51 14.30
CA SER A 337 -10.80 30.78 14.29
C SER A 337 -10.13 31.80 13.38
N ASN A 338 -10.94 32.58 12.66
CA ASN A 338 -10.50 33.68 11.80
C ASN A 338 -9.33 33.28 10.89
N LEU A 339 -9.49 32.17 10.14
CA LEU A 339 -8.49 31.75 9.16
C LEU A 339 -8.35 32.83 8.09
N PRO A 340 -7.14 33.38 7.84
CA PRO A 340 -6.97 34.48 6.90
C PRO A 340 -7.48 34.12 5.50
N ILE A 341 -8.36 34.97 4.93
CA ILE A 341 -8.98 34.74 3.61
C ILE A 341 -7.92 34.51 2.51
N LYS A 342 -6.76 35.17 2.63
CA LYS A 342 -5.64 35.04 1.69
C LYS A 342 -5.08 33.61 1.63
N LEU A 343 -5.24 32.81 2.69
CA LEU A 343 -4.83 31.40 2.74
C LEU A 343 -5.90 30.44 2.18
N LEU A 344 -7.17 30.83 2.14
CA LEU A 344 -8.26 29.96 1.67
C LEU A 344 -8.06 29.49 0.22
N ALA A 345 -7.49 30.33 -0.64
CA ALA A 345 -7.21 30.00 -2.04
C ALA A 345 -6.17 28.87 -2.19
N SER A 346 -5.12 28.86 -1.36
CA SER A 346 -4.14 27.76 -1.31
C SER A 346 -4.72 26.49 -0.73
N PHE A 347 -5.66 26.62 0.23
CA PHE A 347 -6.35 25.49 0.85
C PHE A 347 -7.49 24.90 0.03
N SER A 348 -7.99 25.59 -0.98
CA SER A 348 -9.04 25.08 -1.87
C SER A 348 -8.66 23.71 -2.45
N ALA A 349 -7.37 23.45 -2.67
CA ALA A 349 -6.89 22.15 -3.11
C ALA A 349 -6.88 21.07 -2.02
N THR A 350 -6.56 21.39 -0.77
CA THR A 350 -6.67 20.45 0.37
C THR A 350 -8.12 20.19 0.78
N LEU A 351 -8.99 21.19 0.59
CA LEU A 351 -10.43 21.11 0.79
C LEU A 351 -11.18 20.57 -0.43
N GLN A 352 -10.48 20.29 -1.53
CA GLN A 352 -11.03 19.59 -2.69
C GLN A 352 -11.55 18.19 -2.31
N HIS A 353 -11.03 17.61 -1.22
CA HIS A 353 -11.57 16.37 -0.65
C HIS A 353 -12.96 16.57 -0.04
N VAL A 354 -13.25 17.72 0.56
CA VAL A 354 -14.59 18.10 1.07
C VAL A 354 -15.54 18.26 -0.11
N GLU A 355 -15.14 19.00 -1.15
CA GLU A 355 -15.96 19.21 -2.35
C GLU A 355 -16.29 17.91 -3.09
N ASN A 356 -15.36 16.94 -3.12
CA ASN A 356 -15.56 15.64 -3.77
C ASN A 356 -16.18 14.57 -2.85
N SER A 357 -16.51 14.92 -1.61
CA SER A 357 -17.12 14.00 -0.66
C SER A 357 -18.60 13.81 -0.97
N ASP A 358 -19.07 12.59 -0.82
CA ASP A 358 -20.47 12.23 -0.98
C ASP A 358 -21.24 12.40 0.35
N LEU A 359 -20.54 12.47 1.49
CA LEU A 359 -21.06 12.75 2.84
C LEU A 359 -20.03 13.50 3.68
N LEU A 360 -20.49 14.41 4.55
CA LEU A 360 -19.63 15.11 5.50
C LEU A 360 -19.94 14.71 6.95
N ILE A 361 -18.89 14.54 7.75
CA ILE A 361 -18.97 14.35 9.19
C ILE A 361 -18.24 15.51 9.86
N HIS A 362 -18.95 16.23 10.73
CA HIS A 362 -18.42 17.34 11.49
C HIS A 362 -18.12 16.93 12.94
N ILE A 363 -16.82 16.83 13.27
CA ILE A 363 -16.34 16.48 14.60
C ILE A 363 -16.13 17.76 15.43
N MET A 364 -16.88 17.88 16.52
CA MET A 364 -16.86 19.00 17.46
C MET A 364 -16.35 18.56 18.84
N ASP A 365 -15.70 19.45 19.59
CA ASP A 365 -15.20 19.15 20.94
C ASP A 365 -16.21 19.58 22.02
N LEU A 366 -16.90 18.62 22.65
CA LEU A 366 -17.91 18.89 23.67
C LEU A 366 -17.34 19.53 24.95
N SER A 367 -16.05 19.29 25.23
CA SER A 367 -15.38 19.87 26.41
C SER A 367 -15.03 21.35 26.22
N HIS A 368 -15.05 21.85 24.99
CA HIS A 368 -14.66 23.24 24.72
C HIS A 368 -15.83 24.20 25.01
N PRO A 369 -15.62 25.29 25.79
CA PRO A 369 -16.66 26.29 26.09
C PRO A 369 -17.27 26.93 24.83
N ASP A 370 -16.43 27.35 23.87
CA ASP A 370 -16.84 27.98 22.58
C ASP A 370 -17.35 27.01 21.49
N LEU A 371 -17.91 25.87 21.88
CA LEU A 371 -18.43 24.85 20.95
C LEU A 371 -19.29 25.43 19.82
N LEU A 372 -20.24 26.32 20.15
CA LEU A 372 -21.17 26.92 19.20
C LEU A 372 -20.48 27.91 18.26
N ALA A 373 -19.59 28.76 18.79
CA ALA A 373 -18.83 29.71 17.99
C ALA A 373 -17.91 28.98 17.00
N GLN A 374 -17.26 27.90 17.43
CA GLN A 374 -16.47 27.03 16.56
C GLN A 374 -17.34 26.41 15.46
N ARG A 375 -18.51 25.87 15.80
CA ARG A 375 -19.44 25.31 14.82
C ARG A 375 -19.81 26.34 13.75
N ASP A 376 -20.23 27.53 14.17
CA ASP A 376 -20.69 28.57 13.26
C ASP A 376 -19.57 29.06 12.33
N ASN A 377 -18.33 29.16 12.84
CA ASN A 377 -17.16 29.49 12.03
C ASN A 377 -16.84 28.44 10.95
N VAL A 378 -16.96 27.14 11.26
CA VAL A 378 -16.81 26.08 10.25
C VAL A 378 -17.81 26.27 9.12
N PHE A 379 -19.09 26.45 9.44
CA PHE A 379 -20.14 26.65 8.43
C PHE A 379 -19.96 27.95 7.65
N GLU A 380 -19.56 29.04 8.30
CA GLU A 380 -19.25 30.30 7.62
C GLU A 380 -18.09 30.12 6.61
N THR A 381 -17.06 29.37 7.00
CA THR A 381 -15.91 29.08 6.13
C THR A 381 -16.31 28.18 4.96
N LEU A 382 -17.14 27.15 5.17
CA LEU A 382 -17.68 26.32 4.10
C LEU A 382 -18.53 27.12 3.10
N ASN A 383 -19.33 28.07 3.61
CA ASN A 383 -20.12 28.99 2.77
C ASN A 383 -19.23 29.93 1.95
N LYS A 384 -18.17 30.50 2.55
CA LYS A 384 -17.17 31.33 1.86
C LYS A 384 -16.46 30.56 0.74
N LEU A 385 -16.25 29.25 0.92
CA LEU A 385 -15.65 28.35 -0.06
C LEU A 385 -16.61 27.89 -1.17
N LYS A 386 -17.88 28.30 -1.12
CA LYS A 386 -18.92 27.96 -2.12
C LYS A 386 -19.12 26.44 -2.29
N ILE A 387 -19.02 25.67 -1.19
CA ILE A 387 -19.36 24.24 -1.19
C ILE A 387 -20.86 24.07 -1.50
N ASP A 388 -21.23 22.99 -2.19
CA ASP A 388 -22.62 22.70 -2.56
C ASP A 388 -23.54 22.73 -1.33
N PRO A 389 -24.59 23.59 -1.31
CA PRO A 389 -25.57 23.66 -0.23
C PRO A 389 -26.21 22.31 0.11
N ASN A 390 -26.38 21.43 -0.88
CA ASN A 390 -26.95 20.09 -0.66
C ASN A 390 -26.03 19.22 0.21
N LEU A 391 -24.72 19.32 0.00
CA LEU A 391 -23.73 18.59 0.80
C LEU A 391 -23.71 19.12 2.24
N ILE A 392 -23.78 20.45 2.41
CA ILE A 392 -23.83 21.10 3.73
C ILE A 392 -25.07 20.64 4.52
N ASN A 393 -26.23 20.50 3.86
CA ASN A 393 -27.47 20.06 4.50
C ASN A 393 -27.46 18.57 4.92
N THR A 394 -26.50 17.77 4.47
CA THR A 394 -26.40 16.33 4.79
C THR A 394 -25.39 16.01 5.90
N VAL A 395 -24.68 17.02 6.41
CA VAL A 395 -23.64 16.90 7.43
C VAL A 395 -24.13 16.14 8.66
N ILE A 396 -23.34 15.18 9.13
CA ILE A 396 -23.55 14.52 10.43
C ILE A 396 -22.73 15.26 11.48
N ASN A 397 -23.41 15.88 12.45
CA ASN A 397 -22.75 16.51 13.60
C ASN A 397 -22.41 15.47 14.66
N VAL A 398 -21.16 15.46 15.11
CA VAL A 398 -20.62 14.49 16.07
C VAL A 398 -19.87 15.25 17.16
N GLY A 399 -20.33 15.13 18.40
CA GLY A 399 -19.70 15.70 19.58
C GLY A 399 -18.72 14.70 20.18
N ASN A 400 -17.43 14.94 20.05
CA ASN A 400 -16.35 14.11 20.59
C ASN A 400 -15.86 14.63 21.95
N LYS A 401 -15.03 13.82 22.63
CA LYS A 401 -14.47 14.07 23.96
C LYS A 401 -15.49 14.12 25.09
N LEU A 402 -16.57 13.33 24.98
CA LEU A 402 -17.56 13.17 26.05
C LEU A 402 -16.94 12.74 27.39
N ASP A 403 -15.80 12.04 27.36
CA ASP A 403 -15.02 11.63 28.53
C ASP A 403 -14.45 12.80 29.36
N LYS A 404 -14.41 14.01 28.79
CA LYS A 404 -13.93 15.22 29.46
C LYS A 404 -15.03 16.16 29.95
N CYS A 405 -16.30 15.85 29.67
CA CYS A 405 -17.42 16.66 30.14
C CYS A 405 -17.81 16.20 31.54
N ASP A 406 -17.66 17.10 32.50
CA ASP A 406 -18.22 16.99 33.85
C ASP A 406 -19.75 17.15 33.83
N ASP A 407 -20.39 16.84 34.96
CA ASP A 407 -21.86 16.82 35.06
C ASP A 407 -22.47 18.21 34.80
N GLU A 408 -21.82 19.28 35.26
CA GLU A 408 -22.22 20.66 35.00
C GLU A 408 -22.18 21.00 33.51
N ARG A 409 -21.13 20.61 32.78
CA ARG A 409 -21.05 20.83 31.33
C ARG A 409 -22.13 20.03 30.60
N ARG A 410 -22.42 18.81 31.02
CA ARG A 410 -23.48 17.97 30.42
C ARG A 410 -24.86 18.58 30.61
N GLU A 411 -25.15 19.11 31.78
CA GLU A 411 -26.41 19.81 32.06
C GLU A 411 -26.57 21.04 31.16
N LYS A 412 -25.56 21.92 31.10
CA LYS A 412 -25.56 23.08 30.19
C LYS A 412 -25.76 22.70 28.72
N LEU A 413 -25.11 21.64 28.25
CA LEU A 413 -25.28 21.16 26.87
C LEU A 413 -26.68 20.60 26.62
N THR A 414 -27.31 20.01 27.64
CA THR A 414 -28.68 19.49 27.59
C THR A 414 -29.69 20.64 27.55
N GLU A 415 -29.53 21.65 28.40
CA GLU A 415 -30.36 22.86 28.41
C GLU A 415 -30.29 23.63 27.08
N MET A 416 -29.11 23.65 26.45
CA MET A 416 -28.91 24.25 25.13
C MET A 416 -29.47 23.40 23.97
N GLY A 417 -30.08 22.23 24.24
CA GLY A 417 -30.63 21.32 23.23
C GLY A 417 -29.58 20.72 22.29
N ILE A 418 -28.30 20.74 22.69
CA ILE A 418 -27.18 20.37 21.82
C ILE A 418 -27.22 18.87 21.48
N PHE A 419 -27.56 18.02 22.44
CA PHE A 419 -27.62 16.58 22.28
C PHE A 419 -28.76 16.08 21.38
N GLU A 420 -29.75 16.91 21.08
CA GLU A 420 -30.87 16.52 20.21
C GLU A 420 -30.48 16.44 18.73
N ASN A 421 -29.42 17.16 18.33
CA ASN A 421 -29.02 17.33 16.93
C ASN A 421 -27.60 16.84 16.63
N LEU A 422 -27.00 16.05 17.53
CA LEU A 422 -25.66 15.49 17.33
C LEU A 422 -25.46 14.11 17.96
N PHE A 423 -24.49 13.37 17.45
CA PHE A 423 -24.04 12.12 18.06
C PHE A 423 -22.92 12.37 19.06
N SER A 424 -23.17 12.09 20.34
CA SER A 424 -22.16 12.20 21.40
C SER A 424 -21.29 10.95 21.42
N ILE A 425 -19.97 11.14 21.34
CA ILE A 425 -18.99 10.07 21.34
C ILE A 425 -17.78 10.41 22.21
N SER A 426 -17.04 9.38 22.60
CA SER A 426 -15.64 9.53 22.97
C SER A 426 -14.80 8.57 22.14
N CYS A 427 -13.92 9.11 21.31
CA CYS A 427 -12.96 8.28 20.57
C CYS A 427 -11.95 7.58 21.49
N ARG A 428 -11.81 8.02 22.75
CA ARG A 428 -10.89 7.44 23.74
C ARG A 428 -11.50 6.22 24.40
N THR A 429 -12.73 6.34 24.90
CA THR A 429 -13.46 5.25 25.60
C THR A 429 -14.26 4.36 24.64
N LEU A 430 -14.43 4.79 23.37
CA LEU A 430 -15.27 4.17 22.33
C LEU A 430 -16.78 4.28 22.60
N GLU A 431 -17.18 5.05 23.60
CA GLU A 431 -18.57 5.34 23.91
C GLU A 431 -19.24 6.09 22.75
N GLY A 432 -20.50 5.73 22.44
CA GLY A 432 -21.32 6.34 21.38
C GLY A 432 -20.91 6.01 19.94
N LEU A 433 -19.68 5.51 19.72
CA LEU A 433 -19.14 5.21 18.40
C LEU A 433 -19.93 4.13 17.62
N PRO A 434 -20.39 3.01 18.23
CA PRO A 434 -21.16 1.99 17.50
C PRO A 434 -22.48 2.52 16.91
N HIS A 435 -23.16 3.41 17.64
CA HIS A 435 -24.41 4.01 17.18
C HIS A 435 -24.17 4.94 15.98
N LEU A 436 -23.12 5.76 16.05
CA LEU A 436 -22.71 6.63 14.94
C LEU A 436 -22.34 5.84 13.68
N ILE A 437 -21.61 4.72 13.80
CA ILE A 437 -21.25 3.87 12.65
C ILE A 437 -22.50 3.34 11.94
N LYS A 438 -23.54 2.95 12.70
CA LYS A 438 -24.80 2.45 12.15
C LYS A 438 -25.54 3.52 11.33
N GLU A 439 -25.52 4.77 11.80
CA GLU A 439 -26.16 5.89 11.09
C GLU A 439 -25.36 6.35 9.86
N ILE A 440 -24.03 6.33 9.94
CA ILE A 440 -23.17 6.52 8.75
C ILE A 440 -23.50 5.46 7.69
N ASP A 441 -23.62 4.21 8.11
CA ASP A 441 -23.93 3.10 7.21
C ASP A 441 -25.29 3.26 6.52
N LYS A 442 -26.33 3.62 7.28
CA LYS A 442 -27.66 3.92 6.74
C LYS A 442 -27.63 5.08 5.73
N LYS A 443 -26.94 6.18 6.03
CA LYS A 443 -26.82 7.32 5.11
C LYS A 443 -26.04 6.98 3.84
N VAL A 444 -24.96 6.22 3.94
CA VAL A 444 -24.19 5.76 2.76
C VAL A 444 -25.03 4.85 1.87
N GLN A 445 -25.85 3.98 2.45
CA GLN A 445 -26.78 3.14 1.68
C GLN A 445 -27.81 3.97 0.90
N LEU A 446 -28.40 4.99 1.52
CA LEU A 446 -29.33 5.92 0.87
C LEU A 446 -28.66 6.69 -0.28
N LEU A 447 -27.45 7.21 -0.06
CA LEU A 447 -26.69 7.96 -1.07
C LEU A 447 -26.29 7.09 -2.28
N SER A 448 -26.06 5.80 -2.06
CA SER A 448 -25.69 4.86 -3.13
C SER A 448 -26.85 4.42 -4.04
N GLY A 449 -28.10 4.80 -3.72
CA GLY A 449 -29.30 4.39 -4.45
C GLY A 449 -29.58 2.88 -4.40
N SER A 450 -29.04 2.19 -3.40
CA SER A 450 -29.08 0.73 -3.29
C SER A 450 -30.42 0.25 -2.74
N SER A 451 -31.03 -0.72 -3.41
CA SER A 451 -32.27 -1.38 -2.98
C SER A 451 -31.97 -2.83 -2.57
N LEU A 452 -32.64 -3.35 -1.54
CA LEU A 452 -32.53 -4.75 -1.17
C LEU A 452 -33.22 -5.62 -2.23
N ARG A 453 -32.46 -6.51 -2.87
CA ARG A 453 -32.92 -7.42 -3.91
C ARG A 453 -32.71 -8.85 -3.45
N ARG A 454 -33.80 -9.61 -3.34
CA ARG A 454 -33.78 -11.04 -2.98
C ARG A 454 -33.66 -11.90 -4.22
N LEU A 455 -32.63 -12.73 -4.31
CA LEU A 455 -32.39 -13.67 -5.41
C LEU A 455 -32.52 -15.11 -4.92
N ARG A 456 -33.29 -15.93 -5.64
CA ARG A 456 -33.40 -17.38 -5.40
C ARG A 456 -32.61 -18.12 -6.47
N LEU A 457 -31.56 -18.83 -6.07
CA LEU A 457 -30.62 -19.49 -6.98
C LEU A 457 -30.43 -20.96 -6.58
N SER A 458 -30.28 -21.87 -7.54
CA SER A 458 -29.95 -23.27 -7.26
C SER A 458 -28.50 -23.40 -6.74
N HIS A 459 -28.25 -24.37 -5.86
CA HIS A 459 -26.94 -24.60 -5.21
C HIS A 459 -25.78 -24.73 -6.22
N ASP A 460 -26.02 -25.39 -7.37
CA ASP A 460 -24.99 -25.68 -8.37
C ASP A 460 -24.76 -24.54 -9.37
N SER A 461 -25.46 -23.41 -9.19
CA SER A 461 -25.32 -22.29 -10.11
C SER A 461 -23.94 -21.65 -9.99
N LYS A 462 -23.27 -21.44 -11.14
CA LYS A 462 -22.03 -20.65 -11.22
C LYS A 462 -22.17 -19.26 -10.60
N ILE A 463 -23.40 -18.75 -10.52
CA ILE A 463 -23.77 -17.47 -9.92
C ILE A 463 -23.59 -17.51 -8.39
N VAL A 464 -23.98 -18.63 -7.75
CA VAL A 464 -23.82 -18.84 -6.30
C VAL A 464 -22.34 -18.84 -5.92
N GLN A 465 -21.50 -19.51 -6.72
CA GLN A 465 -20.04 -19.50 -6.50
C GLN A 465 -19.44 -18.09 -6.64
N LYS A 466 -19.97 -17.27 -7.55
CA LYS A 466 -19.56 -15.88 -7.73
C LYS A 466 -19.99 -15.02 -6.53
N LEU A 467 -21.24 -15.15 -6.06
CA LEU A 467 -21.75 -14.41 -4.90
C LEU A 467 -21.00 -14.76 -3.61
N TYR A 468 -20.67 -16.03 -3.39
CA TYR A 468 -19.83 -16.43 -2.25
C TYR A 468 -18.39 -15.87 -2.34
N LYS A 469 -17.80 -15.81 -3.54
CA LYS A 469 -16.49 -15.16 -3.73
C LYS A 469 -16.53 -13.66 -3.47
N GLU A 470 -17.65 -13.02 -3.76
CA GLU A 470 -17.90 -11.60 -3.48
C GLU A 470 -18.30 -11.34 -2.01
N GLY A 471 -18.49 -12.39 -1.20
CA GLY A 471 -18.73 -12.30 0.24
C GLY A 471 -20.19 -12.31 0.66
N TYR A 472 -21.13 -12.59 -0.25
CA TYR A 472 -22.56 -12.71 0.06
C TYR A 472 -22.92 -14.12 0.50
N ASN A 473 -23.79 -14.23 1.52
CA ASN A 473 -24.23 -15.50 2.07
C ASN A 473 -25.65 -15.84 1.62
N GLY A 474 -25.85 -17.07 1.16
CA GLY A 474 -27.16 -17.60 0.76
C GLY A 474 -27.83 -18.36 1.91
N ILE A 475 -29.12 -18.12 2.11
CA ILE A 475 -29.98 -18.82 3.07
C ILE A 475 -30.64 -20.02 2.37
N PRO A 476 -30.43 -21.26 2.82
CA PRO A 476 -31.07 -22.44 2.22
C PRO A 476 -32.59 -22.38 2.35
N SER A 477 -33.32 -22.67 1.28
CA SER A 477 -34.78 -22.88 1.34
C SER A 477 -35.10 -24.19 2.05
N GLU A 478 -36.25 -24.27 2.71
CA GLU A 478 -36.73 -25.44 3.49
C GLU A 478 -36.67 -26.79 2.73
N CYS A 479 -36.71 -26.76 1.39
CA CYS A 479 -36.63 -27.97 0.55
C CYS A 479 -35.22 -28.27 -0.01
N GLY A 480 -34.16 -27.62 0.47
CA GLY A 480 -32.76 -27.90 0.13
C GLY A 480 -32.29 -27.56 -1.31
N ASN A 481 -33.20 -27.37 -2.26
CA ASN A 481 -32.84 -27.23 -3.68
C ASN A 481 -32.37 -25.82 -4.09
N TYR A 482 -32.59 -24.79 -3.25
CA TYR A 482 -32.28 -23.39 -3.58
C TYR A 482 -31.67 -22.63 -2.40
N LEU A 483 -30.83 -21.65 -2.71
CA LEU A 483 -30.27 -20.65 -1.81
C LEU A 483 -30.91 -19.28 -2.12
N THR A 484 -31.24 -18.56 -1.08
CA THR A 484 -31.82 -17.21 -1.14
C THR A 484 -30.77 -16.20 -0.71
N PHE A 485 -30.42 -15.27 -1.59
CA PHE A 485 -29.45 -14.21 -1.33
C PHE A 485 -30.16 -12.87 -1.22
N ASP A 486 -29.92 -12.13 -0.16
CA ASP A 486 -30.38 -10.75 -0.01
C ASP A 486 -29.21 -9.82 -0.37
N LEU A 487 -29.28 -9.19 -1.55
CA LEU A 487 -28.23 -8.33 -2.11
C LEU A 487 -28.68 -6.87 -2.08
N LEU A 488 -27.86 -6.00 -1.48
CA LEU A 488 -28.08 -4.56 -1.56
C LEU A 488 -27.37 -4.02 -2.80
N MET A 489 -28.12 -3.66 -3.84
CA MET A 489 -27.56 -3.18 -5.12
C MET A 489 -28.40 -2.04 -5.67
N ASN A 490 -27.74 -1.08 -6.31
CA ASN A 490 -28.45 -0.05 -7.08
C ASN A 490 -28.90 -0.60 -8.45
N ASN A 491 -29.80 0.12 -9.13
CA ASN A 491 -30.41 -0.37 -10.37
C ASN A 491 -29.40 -0.61 -11.51
N GLU A 492 -28.30 0.15 -11.57
CA GLU A 492 -27.26 -0.02 -12.58
C GLU A 492 -26.39 -1.25 -12.29
N GLN A 493 -25.97 -1.43 -11.04
CA GLN A 493 -25.26 -2.62 -10.57
C GLN A 493 -26.11 -3.88 -10.79
N PHE A 494 -27.40 -3.81 -10.47
CA PHE A 494 -28.33 -4.90 -10.71
C PHE A 494 -28.47 -5.19 -12.21
N SER A 495 -28.52 -4.17 -13.07
CA SER A 495 -28.59 -4.36 -14.53
C SER A 495 -27.32 -5.00 -15.10
N LYS A 496 -26.13 -4.57 -14.64
CA LYS A 496 -24.84 -5.19 -15.02
C LYS A 496 -24.71 -6.61 -14.46
N PHE A 497 -25.14 -6.82 -13.22
CA PHE A 497 -25.17 -8.12 -12.58
C PHE A 497 -26.09 -9.07 -13.37
N HIS A 498 -27.34 -8.66 -13.63
CA HIS A 498 -28.33 -9.38 -14.42
C HIS A 498 -27.85 -9.69 -15.84
N ALA A 499 -27.22 -8.73 -16.53
CA ALA A 499 -26.61 -8.95 -17.83
C ALA A 499 -25.46 -9.99 -17.77
N SER A 500 -24.68 -9.98 -16.68
CA SER A 500 -23.64 -10.99 -16.44
C SER A 500 -24.18 -12.39 -16.13
N LEU A 501 -25.48 -12.53 -15.82
CA LEU A 501 -26.15 -13.82 -15.59
C LEU A 501 -26.62 -14.50 -16.88
N GLY A 502 -26.54 -13.84 -18.05
CA GLY A 502 -26.96 -14.43 -19.33
C GLY A 502 -28.47 -14.71 -19.45
N LEU A 503 -29.29 -14.23 -18.52
CA LEU A 503 -30.74 -14.32 -18.58
C LEU A 503 -31.29 -13.26 -19.54
N CYS A 504 -31.19 -13.53 -20.85
CA CYS A 504 -32.05 -12.86 -21.81
C CYS A 504 -33.50 -13.19 -21.47
N LEU A 505 -34.33 -12.17 -21.34
CA LEU A 505 -35.78 -12.33 -21.41
C LEU A 505 -36.07 -13.13 -22.68
N ARG A 506 -36.51 -14.40 -22.51
CA ARG A 506 -37.18 -15.15 -23.57
C ARG A 506 -38.43 -14.35 -23.94
N ARG A 507 -38.29 -13.47 -24.94
CA ARG A 507 -39.43 -13.11 -25.77
C ARG A 507 -39.68 -14.29 -26.69
N LYS A 508 -40.92 -14.78 -26.68
CA LYS A 508 -41.42 -15.76 -27.64
C LYS A 508 -41.20 -15.20 -29.05
N GLY A 509 -40.47 -15.93 -29.88
CA GLY A 509 -40.31 -15.65 -31.30
C GLY A 509 -38.84 -15.47 -31.68
N GLU A 510 -38.17 -16.58 -32.01
CA GLU A 510 -37.03 -16.64 -32.95
C GLU A 510 -36.55 -18.10 -33.00
N GLU A 511 -37.12 -18.87 -33.93
CA GLU A 511 -36.78 -20.28 -34.20
C GLU A 511 -36.07 -20.43 -35.56
N GLU A 512 -35.52 -19.36 -36.15
CA GLU A 512 -34.98 -19.41 -37.53
C GLU A 512 -33.47 -19.22 -37.71
N GLU A 513 -32.68 -18.89 -36.67
CA GLU A 513 -31.25 -18.57 -36.84
C GLU A 513 -30.25 -19.68 -36.50
N LYS A 514 -30.66 -20.96 -36.60
CA LYS A 514 -29.73 -22.10 -36.41
C LYS A 514 -29.43 -22.93 -37.66
N LYS A 515 -29.85 -22.48 -38.85
CA LYS A 515 -29.57 -23.18 -40.12
C LYS A 515 -28.52 -22.51 -41.01
N ILE A 516 -27.97 -21.35 -40.65
CA ILE A 516 -27.11 -20.55 -41.54
C ILE A 516 -25.60 -20.76 -41.27
N GLU A 517 -25.18 -21.19 -40.08
CA GLU A 517 -23.75 -21.38 -39.78
C GLU A 517 -23.18 -22.74 -40.24
N GLU A 518 -23.99 -23.78 -40.41
CA GLU A 518 -23.50 -25.10 -40.90
C GLU A 518 -23.29 -25.12 -42.43
N TRP A 519 -23.93 -24.22 -43.17
CA TRP A 519 -23.79 -24.15 -44.64
C TRP A 519 -22.52 -23.40 -45.09
N PHE A 520 -22.03 -22.44 -44.30
CA PHE A 520 -20.88 -21.61 -44.69
C PHE A 520 -19.53 -22.38 -44.64
N CYS A 521 -19.43 -23.38 -43.75
CA CYS A 521 -18.20 -24.18 -43.60
C CYS A 521 -18.05 -25.25 -44.70
N PHE A 522 -19.17 -25.74 -45.24
CA PHE A 522 -19.18 -26.77 -46.29
C PHE A 522 -18.83 -26.18 -47.67
N VAL A 523 -19.31 -24.96 -47.96
CA VAL A 523 -19.06 -24.29 -49.25
C VAL A 523 -17.60 -23.82 -49.38
N CYS A 524 -16.96 -23.37 -48.30
CA CYS A 524 -15.56 -22.91 -48.35
C CYS A 524 -14.56 -24.07 -48.60
N SER A 525 -14.88 -25.28 -48.12
CA SER A 525 -14.01 -26.45 -48.28
C SER A 525 -14.09 -27.04 -49.70
N ALA A 526 -15.26 -26.97 -50.34
CA ALA A 526 -15.46 -27.46 -51.71
C ALA A 526 -14.80 -26.54 -52.77
N VAL A 527 -14.81 -25.22 -52.55
CA VAL A 527 -14.21 -24.25 -53.48
C VAL A 527 -12.67 -24.34 -53.50
N ALA A 528 -12.04 -24.65 -52.36
CA ALA A 528 -10.59 -24.85 -52.28
C ALA A 528 -10.12 -26.10 -53.04
N LEU A 529 -10.90 -27.19 -53.02
CA LEU A 529 -10.59 -28.43 -53.73
C LEU A 529 -10.76 -28.29 -55.25
N LEU A 530 -11.77 -27.55 -55.71
CA LEU A 530 -11.98 -27.23 -57.13
C LEU A 530 -10.86 -26.36 -57.70
N PHE A 531 -10.33 -25.41 -56.92
CA PHE A 531 -9.22 -24.56 -57.33
C PHE A 531 -7.91 -25.36 -57.48
N CYS A 532 -7.63 -26.30 -56.57
CA CYS A 532 -6.50 -27.21 -56.68
C CYS A 532 -6.60 -28.15 -57.89
N PHE A 533 -7.81 -28.63 -58.23
CA PHE A 533 -8.02 -29.52 -59.38
C PHE A 533 -7.86 -28.79 -60.73
N LEU A 534 -8.29 -27.52 -60.81
CA LEU A 534 -8.14 -26.68 -62.01
C LEU A 534 -6.69 -26.24 -62.27
N ILE A 535 -5.87 -26.09 -61.22
CA ILE A 535 -4.44 -25.82 -61.37
C ILE A 535 -3.71 -27.10 -61.83
N LEU A 536 -4.10 -28.28 -61.34
CA LEU A 536 -3.53 -29.56 -61.75
C LEU A 536 -3.91 -29.98 -63.18
N SER A 537 -5.02 -29.50 -63.74
CA SER A 537 -5.44 -29.83 -65.11
C SER A 537 -4.72 -29.02 -66.20
N ARG A 538 -4.00 -27.94 -65.85
CA ARG A 538 -3.34 -27.03 -66.80
C ARG A 538 -1.80 -27.14 -66.88
N LEU A 539 -1.16 -27.94 -66.02
CA LEU A 539 0.29 -28.13 -66.05
C LEU A 539 0.72 -29.13 -67.15
N LYS A 540 1.71 -28.76 -67.97
CA LYS A 540 2.32 -29.66 -68.97
C LYS A 540 3.08 -30.79 -68.25
N LYS A 541 3.18 -31.96 -68.90
CA LYS A 541 3.66 -33.24 -68.31
C LYS A 541 4.99 -33.12 -67.55
N ASN A 542 5.91 -32.28 -68.03
CA ASN A 542 7.24 -32.09 -67.42
C ASN A 542 7.24 -31.19 -66.16
N GLU A 543 6.20 -30.38 -65.91
CA GLU A 543 6.09 -29.54 -64.70
C GLU A 543 5.35 -30.26 -63.56
N LYS A 544 4.52 -31.26 -63.88
CA LYS A 544 3.85 -32.12 -62.89
C LYS A 544 4.85 -32.95 -62.09
N ASP A 545 5.89 -33.48 -62.73
CA ASP A 545 6.94 -34.24 -62.05
C ASP A 545 7.78 -33.37 -61.12
N GLN A 546 7.96 -32.10 -61.44
CA GLN A 546 8.69 -31.16 -60.58
C GLN A 546 7.84 -30.73 -59.38
N PHE A 547 6.52 -30.57 -59.55
CA PHE A 547 5.60 -30.29 -58.45
C PHE A 547 5.44 -31.50 -57.51
N LEU A 548 5.33 -32.73 -58.04
CA LEU A 548 5.29 -33.97 -57.25
C LEU A 548 6.61 -34.27 -56.53
N LYS A 549 7.76 -33.99 -57.17
CA LYS A 549 9.07 -34.07 -56.50
C LYS A 549 9.21 -33.06 -55.37
N THR A 550 8.70 -31.84 -55.54
CA THR A 550 8.72 -30.81 -54.50
C THR A 550 7.80 -31.17 -53.33
N LEU A 551 6.65 -31.81 -53.60
CA LEU A 551 5.73 -32.31 -52.57
C LEU A 551 6.27 -33.55 -51.83
N MET A 552 7.00 -34.44 -52.51
CA MET A 552 7.70 -35.57 -51.88
C MET A 552 8.94 -35.14 -51.09
N CYS A 553 9.62 -34.06 -51.48
CA CYS A 553 10.73 -33.48 -50.72
C CYS A 553 10.30 -32.77 -49.43
N LEU A 554 9.02 -32.42 -49.28
CA LEU A 554 8.47 -31.86 -48.03
C LEU A 554 8.09 -32.92 -46.98
N ASN A 555 8.18 -34.22 -47.31
CA ASN A 555 7.93 -35.34 -46.39
C ASN A 555 9.21 -36.13 -46.02
N LEU A 556 10.40 -35.58 -46.29
CA LEU A 556 11.68 -36.20 -45.93
C LEU A 556 12.59 -35.21 -45.19
N ILE A 557 12.17 -34.79 -44.00
CA ILE A 557 13.12 -34.52 -42.92
C ILE A 557 13.02 -35.71 -41.97
N LYS A 558 13.98 -36.63 -42.13
CA LYS A 558 14.26 -37.69 -41.17
C LYS A 558 14.40 -37.05 -39.80
N LEU A 559 13.42 -37.26 -38.92
CA LEU A 559 13.68 -37.21 -37.48
C LEU A 559 14.78 -38.24 -37.22
N PRO A 560 15.87 -37.86 -36.52
CA PRO A 560 16.77 -38.88 -36.03
C PRO A 560 15.94 -39.73 -35.05
N ILE A 561 15.74 -40.99 -35.38
CA ILE A 561 15.46 -42.01 -34.37
C ILE A 561 16.72 -41.98 -33.49
N LYS A 562 16.68 -41.18 -32.43
CA LYS A 562 17.59 -41.36 -31.32
C LYS A 562 17.29 -42.75 -30.80
N THR A 563 18.26 -43.63 -30.99
CA THR A 563 18.45 -44.81 -30.17
C THR A 563 18.17 -44.44 -28.72
N SER A 564 17.39 -45.26 -28.03
CA SER A 564 17.14 -45.18 -26.60
C SER A 564 18.47 -45.30 -25.85
N ASP A 565 19.15 -44.19 -25.69
CA ASP A 565 20.02 -44.00 -24.56
C ASP A 565 19.08 -43.88 -23.36
N ASN A 566 19.10 -44.88 -22.47
CA ASN A 566 18.50 -44.82 -21.14
C ASN A 566 19.25 -43.76 -20.31
N THR A 567 19.19 -42.50 -20.73
CA THR A 567 19.78 -41.38 -20.01
C THR A 567 18.74 -40.84 -19.06
N ARG A 568 18.97 -41.09 -17.78
CA ARG A 568 18.30 -40.45 -16.65
C ARG A 568 18.02 -38.97 -16.93
N GLN A 569 16.75 -38.57 -16.91
CA GLN A 569 16.32 -37.21 -17.23
C GLN A 569 15.60 -36.56 -16.05
N LEU A 570 16.01 -35.34 -15.66
CA LEU A 570 15.28 -34.53 -14.69
C LEU A 570 13.95 -34.06 -15.27
N LYS A 571 12.85 -34.37 -14.60
CA LYS A 571 11.48 -34.05 -15.05
C LYS A 571 10.85 -32.92 -14.26
N TYR A 572 11.13 -32.82 -12.97
CA TYR A 572 10.45 -31.87 -12.09
C TYR A 572 11.26 -31.53 -10.85
N VAL A 573 11.11 -30.29 -10.35
CA VAL A 573 11.84 -29.79 -9.17
C VAL A 573 10.90 -29.06 -8.23
N HIS A 574 10.94 -29.44 -6.95
CA HIS A 574 10.48 -28.62 -5.85
C HIS A 574 11.68 -28.03 -5.10
N ALA A 575 11.60 -26.75 -4.72
CA ALA A 575 12.55 -26.19 -3.78
C ALA A 575 11.83 -25.32 -2.74
N ILE A 576 12.18 -25.49 -1.48
CA ILE A 576 11.71 -24.65 -0.37
C ILE A 576 12.90 -24.13 0.41
N TRP A 577 12.87 -22.85 0.80
CA TRP A 577 13.95 -22.26 1.57
C TRP A 577 13.45 -21.42 2.75
N ARG A 578 14.32 -21.31 3.75
CA ARG A 578 14.20 -20.30 4.79
C ARG A 578 14.60 -18.95 4.22
N HIS A 579 13.86 -17.89 4.54
CA HIS A 579 14.28 -16.52 4.25
C HIS A 579 15.73 -16.22 4.68
N GLY A 580 16.33 -15.20 4.08
CA GLY A 580 17.67 -14.74 4.44
C GLY A 580 17.74 -14.14 5.85
N ASP A 581 18.95 -13.73 6.24
CA ASP A 581 19.22 -13.00 7.47
C ASP A 581 18.31 -11.76 7.64
N ARG A 582 17.94 -11.48 8.88
CA ARG A 582 16.93 -10.46 9.21
C ARG A 582 17.28 -9.74 10.51
N ALA A 583 16.60 -8.64 10.81
CA ALA A 583 16.62 -7.99 12.11
C ALA A 583 15.81 -8.78 13.17
N PRO A 584 16.10 -8.64 14.48
CA PRO A 584 15.31 -9.22 15.56
C PRO A 584 13.84 -8.81 15.48
N LYS A 585 12.94 -9.60 16.07
CA LYS A 585 11.50 -9.28 16.01
C LYS A 585 11.14 -8.06 16.89
N ARG A 586 11.91 -7.85 17.95
CA ARG A 586 11.86 -6.80 18.97
C ARG A 586 13.17 -6.87 19.74
N LYS A 587 13.42 -5.91 20.64
CA LYS A 587 14.58 -5.96 21.55
C LYS A 587 14.67 -7.31 22.29
N PRO A 588 15.85 -7.94 22.37
CA PRO A 588 16.08 -9.20 23.09
C PRO A 588 15.69 -9.15 24.58
N TYR A 589 16.15 -8.14 25.31
CA TYR A 589 15.84 -7.91 26.73
C TYR A 589 15.63 -6.41 27.01
N GLU A 590 15.19 -6.07 28.23
CA GLU A 590 14.68 -4.72 28.53
C GLU A 590 15.77 -3.64 28.45
N ASP A 591 16.98 -3.96 28.93
CA ASP A 591 18.15 -3.07 28.98
C ASP A 591 19.06 -3.20 27.76
N ASP A 592 18.57 -3.80 26.68
CA ASP A 592 19.32 -3.88 25.43
C ASP A 592 19.46 -2.49 24.79
N ILE A 593 20.71 -2.08 24.54
CA ILE A 593 21.05 -0.75 24.00
C ILE A 593 20.81 -0.62 22.50
N TYR A 594 20.58 -1.72 21.79
CA TYR A 594 20.31 -1.74 20.34
C TYR A 594 18.82 -1.56 20.02
N ASP A 595 18.11 -0.81 20.87
CA ASP A 595 16.71 -0.48 20.65
C ASP A 595 16.56 0.49 19.48
N LEU A 596 15.80 0.06 18.47
CA LEU A 596 15.42 0.88 17.32
C LEU A 596 14.73 2.20 17.68
N ARG A 597 14.08 2.29 18.84
CA ARG A 597 13.47 3.54 19.33
C ARG A 597 14.51 4.57 19.74
N LEU A 598 15.72 4.12 20.05
CA LEU A 598 16.83 4.97 20.50
C LEU A 598 17.79 5.27 19.35
N ASN A 599 18.01 4.32 18.44
CA ASN A 599 18.92 4.51 17.32
C ASN A 599 18.57 3.62 16.10
N GLU A 600 18.08 4.24 15.03
CA GLU A 600 17.73 3.55 13.79
C GLU A 600 18.95 3.00 13.02
N LYS A 601 20.18 3.42 13.38
CA LYS A 601 21.42 3.02 12.70
C LYS A 601 21.66 1.51 12.69
N TYR A 602 21.30 0.81 13.76
CA TYR A 602 21.63 -0.62 13.92
C TYR A 602 20.76 -1.53 13.05
N TRP A 603 19.49 -1.15 12.85
CA TRP A 603 18.53 -1.91 12.05
C TRP A 603 17.77 -0.96 11.10
N PRO A 604 18.40 -0.43 10.04
CA PRO A 604 17.87 0.70 9.25
C PRO A 604 16.53 0.45 8.56
N ARG A 605 16.12 -0.82 8.42
CA ARG A 605 14.83 -1.22 7.83
C ARG A 605 13.75 -1.49 8.87
N GLY A 606 14.07 -1.42 10.15
CA GLY A 606 13.17 -1.72 11.25
C GLY A 606 13.23 -3.18 11.73
N TRP A 607 12.50 -3.46 12.81
CA TRP A 607 12.42 -4.80 13.39
C TRP A 607 11.83 -5.81 12.41
N ASN A 608 12.29 -7.06 12.50
CA ASN A 608 11.75 -8.22 11.81
C ASN A 608 11.89 -8.21 10.26
N GLN A 609 12.58 -7.20 9.71
CA GLN A 609 12.81 -7.02 8.27
C GLN A 609 14.08 -7.74 7.78
N LEU A 610 14.12 -8.08 6.50
CA LEU A 610 15.28 -8.71 5.85
C LEU A 610 16.47 -7.73 5.82
N THR A 611 17.67 -8.18 6.13
CA THR A 611 18.88 -7.34 6.07
C THR A 611 19.50 -7.36 4.67
N ASN A 612 20.46 -6.48 4.41
CA ASN A 612 21.25 -6.52 3.18
C ASN A 612 22.04 -7.84 3.05
N LEU A 613 22.54 -8.36 4.18
CA LEU A 613 23.15 -9.69 4.24
C LEU A 613 22.15 -10.77 3.81
N GLY A 614 20.91 -10.70 4.31
CA GLY A 614 19.85 -11.62 3.92
C GLY A 614 19.50 -11.56 2.43
N MET A 615 19.44 -10.38 1.83
CA MET A 615 19.24 -10.24 0.38
C MET A 615 20.37 -10.90 -0.41
N LEU A 616 21.62 -10.69 0.02
CA LEU A 616 22.81 -11.23 -0.63
C LEU A 616 22.87 -12.76 -0.53
N GLN A 617 22.55 -13.33 0.63
CA GLN A 617 22.41 -14.79 0.82
C GLN A 617 21.38 -15.38 -0.14
N MET A 618 20.23 -14.71 -0.30
CA MET A 618 19.17 -15.17 -1.19
C MET A 618 19.55 -15.04 -2.66
N GLN A 619 20.23 -13.97 -3.05
CA GLN A 619 20.77 -13.82 -4.40
C GLN A 619 21.80 -14.90 -4.73
N GLN A 620 22.69 -15.24 -3.78
CA GLN A 620 23.63 -16.36 -3.93
C GLN A 620 22.91 -17.71 -4.08
N LEU A 621 21.86 -17.95 -3.30
CA LEU A 621 21.03 -19.15 -3.48
C LEU A 621 20.38 -19.18 -4.87
N GLY A 622 19.94 -18.03 -5.39
CA GLY A 622 19.44 -17.89 -6.76
C GLY A 622 20.48 -18.23 -7.82
N LYS A 623 21.72 -17.76 -7.66
CA LYS A 623 22.85 -18.10 -8.55
C LYS A 623 23.16 -19.60 -8.52
N PHE A 624 23.15 -20.22 -7.34
CA PHE A 624 23.31 -21.66 -7.20
C PHE A 624 22.22 -22.45 -7.97
N LEU A 625 20.95 -22.05 -7.83
CA LEU A 625 19.86 -22.68 -8.58
C LEU A 625 19.99 -22.44 -10.09
N ARG A 626 20.51 -21.28 -10.50
CA ARG A 626 20.81 -20.98 -11.90
C ARG A 626 21.87 -21.92 -12.45
N GLU A 627 23.01 -22.03 -11.79
CA GLU A 627 24.11 -22.92 -12.18
C GLU A 627 23.67 -24.38 -12.28
N ARG A 628 22.77 -24.80 -11.39
CA ARG A 628 22.27 -26.18 -11.37
C ARG A 628 21.27 -26.49 -12.48
N TYR A 629 20.35 -25.58 -12.77
CA TYR A 629 19.17 -25.89 -13.60
C TYR A 629 19.11 -25.14 -14.92
N VAL A 630 19.70 -23.95 -15.03
CA VAL A 630 19.63 -23.15 -16.25
C VAL A 630 20.61 -23.70 -17.29
N GLY A 631 20.11 -23.95 -18.50
CA GLY A 631 20.85 -24.56 -19.61
C GLY A 631 20.62 -26.07 -19.74
N SER A 632 20.42 -26.78 -18.63
CA SER A 632 20.18 -28.24 -18.60
C SER A 632 18.69 -28.60 -18.45
N PHE A 633 17.95 -27.86 -17.63
CA PHE A 633 16.56 -28.14 -17.28
C PHE A 633 15.61 -26.95 -17.57
N LEU A 634 16.06 -25.74 -17.26
CA LEU A 634 15.39 -24.46 -17.52
C LEU A 634 16.07 -23.71 -18.67
N SER A 635 15.30 -22.86 -19.36
CA SER A 635 15.84 -21.93 -20.35
C SER A 635 16.69 -20.83 -19.70
N ASN A 636 17.63 -20.26 -20.47
CA ASN A 636 18.47 -19.14 -20.03
C ASN A 636 17.68 -17.90 -19.61
N ASN A 637 16.51 -17.73 -20.23
CA ASN A 637 15.61 -16.59 -20.08
C ASN A 637 14.32 -17.02 -19.38
N PHE A 638 13.73 -16.09 -18.64
CA PHE A 638 12.41 -16.27 -18.04
C PHE A 638 11.35 -15.90 -19.09
N ASP A 639 10.59 -16.88 -19.60
CA ASP A 639 9.61 -16.60 -20.66
C ASP A 639 8.43 -15.76 -20.13
N ARG A 640 8.41 -14.48 -20.50
CA ARG A 640 7.31 -13.55 -20.16
C ARG A 640 6.03 -13.82 -20.96
N ASN A 641 6.10 -14.48 -22.11
CA ASN A 641 4.95 -14.71 -22.99
C ASN A 641 4.02 -15.81 -22.48
N GLU A 642 4.54 -16.70 -21.64
CA GLU A 642 3.81 -17.74 -20.92
C GLU A 642 2.87 -17.17 -19.82
N PHE A 643 3.11 -15.93 -19.37
CA PHE A 643 2.37 -15.30 -18.28
C PHE A 643 1.01 -14.69 -18.68
N ASN A 644 0.74 -14.58 -19.98
CA ASN A 644 -0.42 -13.84 -20.50
C ASN A 644 -1.77 -14.56 -20.39
N PHE A 645 -1.87 -15.71 -19.72
CA PHE A 645 -3.12 -16.50 -19.67
C PHE A 645 -3.77 -16.70 -18.29
N ILE A 646 -3.16 -16.27 -17.19
CA ILE A 646 -3.82 -16.32 -15.85
C ILE A 646 -4.64 -15.05 -15.55
N PHE A 647 -4.56 -14.02 -16.41
CA PHE A 647 -5.40 -12.81 -16.34
C PHE A 647 -6.41 -12.72 -17.50
N ARG A 648 -7.34 -13.67 -17.58
CA ARG A 648 -8.66 -13.52 -18.21
C ARG A 648 -9.61 -14.42 -17.43
N PHE A 649 -10.42 -13.93 -16.48
CA PHE A 649 -11.55 -13.05 -16.71
C PHE A 649 -11.76 -12.06 -15.54
N SER A 650 -11.53 -10.78 -15.78
CA SER A 650 -12.59 -9.75 -15.75
C SER A 650 -12.07 -8.50 -16.46
N THR A 651 -12.86 -8.00 -17.40
CA THR A 651 -12.70 -6.70 -18.08
C THR A 651 -12.73 -5.59 -17.02
N GLU A 652 -11.86 -4.58 -16.98
CA GLU A 652 -11.46 -3.64 -18.03
C GLU A 652 -10.06 -3.07 -17.72
N THR A 653 -9.17 -3.01 -18.72
CA THR A 653 -8.11 -2.00 -18.94
C THR A 653 -7.07 -2.57 -19.92
N THR A 654 -7.42 -2.61 -21.21
CA THR A 654 -6.47 -2.97 -22.27
C THR A 654 -6.35 -1.80 -23.24
N PHE A 655 -5.69 -0.72 -22.82
CA PHE A 655 -5.32 0.35 -23.76
C PHE A 655 -3.92 0.96 -23.56
N PHE A 656 -3.15 0.56 -22.54
CA PHE A 656 -1.79 1.11 -22.35
C PHE A 656 -0.64 0.13 -22.66
N PHE A 657 -0.91 -1.16 -22.85
CA PHE A 657 0.12 -2.15 -23.20
C PHE A 657 0.19 -2.52 -24.69
N LYS A 658 -0.62 -1.88 -25.54
CA LYS A 658 -0.70 -2.19 -26.97
C LYS A 658 0.30 -1.44 -27.86
N PHE A 659 1.02 -0.45 -27.31
CA PHE A 659 1.90 0.42 -28.10
C PHE A 659 3.40 0.05 -27.99
N LEU A 660 3.80 -0.79 -27.02
CA LEU A 660 5.21 -1.18 -26.82
C LEU A 660 5.58 -2.58 -27.35
N PHE A 661 4.61 -3.36 -27.86
CA PHE A 661 4.88 -4.71 -28.41
C PHE A 661 4.29 -4.89 -29.81
N SER A 662 4.80 -4.13 -30.77
CA SER A 662 4.53 -4.34 -32.20
C SER A 662 5.81 -4.64 -32.96
N ALA A 663 6.35 -5.85 -32.78
CA ALA A 663 7.25 -6.46 -33.75
C ALA A 663 7.23 -8.00 -33.60
N LYS A 664 6.94 -8.69 -34.71
CA LYS A 664 6.99 -10.14 -34.94
C LYS A 664 6.01 -11.04 -34.16
N LYS A 665 4.80 -11.19 -34.73
CA LYS A 665 3.95 -12.37 -34.53
C LYS A 665 4.58 -13.58 -35.25
N GLU A 666 5.30 -14.41 -34.51
CA GLU A 666 5.35 -15.85 -34.83
C GLU A 666 4.26 -16.54 -34.01
N LYS A 667 3.43 -17.34 -34.68
CA LYS A 667 2.49 -18.25 -34.03
C LYS A 667 3.28 -19.32 -33.27
N LYS A 668 3.55 -19.11 -31.98
CA LYS A 668 3.91 -20.19 -31.05
C LYS A 668 2.72 -20.46 -30.12
N ASN A 669 2.43 -21.75 -29.96
CA ASN A 669 1.31 -22.28 -29.19
C ASN A 669 1.25 -21.67 -27.78
N PRO A 670 0.04 -21.44 -27.23
CA PRO A 670 -0.08 -21.05 -25.83
C PRO A 670 0.30 -22.24 -24.96
N LEU A 671 0.58 -21.98 -23.68
CA LEU A 671 0.72 -22.94 -22.57
C LEU A 671 2.15 -23.16 -22.09
N PHE A 672 2.25 -23.55 -20.82
CA PHE A 672 3.41 -23.62 -19.92
C PHE A 672 3.63 -22.35 -19.11
N LEU A 673 3.96 -22.53 -17.83
CA LEU A 673 4.47 -21.52 -16.92
C LEU A 673 5.63 -22.28 -16.26
N THR A 674 6.82 -22.22 -16.84
CA THR A 674 7.93 -23.15 -16.49
C THR A 674 8.31 -23.13 -15.01
N VAL A 675 8.19 -21.97 -14.35
CA VAL A 675 8.54 -21.78 -12.95
C VAL A 675 7.39 -21.10 -12.19
N PHE A 676 6.89 -21.74 -11.14
CA PHE A 676 5.89 -21.16 -10.23
C PHE A 676 6.51 -20.87 -8.87
N ILE A 677 6.18 -19.72 -8.27
CA ILE A 677 6.82 -19.26 -7.03
C ILE A 677 5.77 -18.80 -6.05
N ARG A 678 5.79 -19.36 -4.84
CA ARG A 678 4.91 -18.98 -3.74
C ARG A 678 5.71 -18.61 -2.50
N SER A 679 5.38 -17.50 -1.88
CA SER A 679 5.92 -17.03 -0.61
C SER A 679 4.84 -17.04 0.47
N SER A 680 5.25 -17.11 1.73
CA SER A 680 4.39 -16.67 2.83
C SER A 680 4.17 -15.15 2.76
N SER A 681 3.08 -14.66 3.35
CA SER A 681 2.64 -13.26 3.32
C SER A 681 3.44 -12.31 4.22
N VAL A 682 4.69 -12.66 4.54
CA VAL A 682 5.56 -11.87 5.41
C VAL A 682 6.66 -11.23 4.57
N ASP A 683 6.89 -9.92 4.74
CA ASP A 683 7.83 -9.11 3.94
C ASP A 683 9.17 -9.81 3.70
N ARG A 684 9.85 -10.26 4.75
CA ARG A 684 11.15 -10.94 4.62
C ARG A 684 11.14 -12.18 3.72
N ALA A 685 10.02 -12.90 3.65
CA ALA A 685 9.90 -14.08 2.78
C ALA A 685 9.65 -13.66 1.33
N ILE A 686 8.81 -12.63 1.12
CA ILE A 686 8.54 -12.07 -0.22
C ILE A 686 9.82 -11.47 -0.79
N GLU A 687 10.52 -10.65 -0.02
CA GLU A 687 11.79 -10.03 -0.41
C GLU A 687 12.90 -11.07 -0.63
N SER A 688 12.92 -12.15 0.16
CA SER A 688 13.83 -13.27 -0.08
C SER A 688 13.56 -13.94 -1.42
N ALA A 689 12.29 -14.13 -1.79
CA ALA A 689 11.92 -14.69 -3.08
C ALA A 689 12.34 -13.76 -4.24
N GLN A 690 12.10 -12.46 -4.11
CA GLN A 690 12.50 -11.47 -5.10
C GLN A 690 14.03 -11.39 -5.25
N SER A 691 14.76 -11.43 -4.14
CA SER A 691 16.23 -11.42 -4.12
C SER A 691 16.81 -12.68 -4.77
N LEU A 692 16.23 -13.86 -4.47
CA LEU A 692 16.59 -15.12 -5.12
C LEU A 692 16.35 -15.07 -6.62
N LEU A 693 15.22 -14.51 -7.05
CA LEU A 693 14.88 -14.40 -8.47
C LEU A 693 15.82 -13.50 -9.24
N SER A 694 16.36 -12.45 -8.60
CA SER A 694 17.40 -11.62 -9.20
C SER A 694 18.68 -12.39 -9.52
N GLY A 695 19.01 -13.41 -8.72
CA GLY A 695 20.15 -14.31 -8.96
C GLY A 695 19.83 -15.43 -9.96
N LEU A 696 18.59 -15.93 -9.93
CA LEU A 696 18.16 -17.04 -10.79
C LEU A 696 17.93 -16.60 -12.24
N PHE A 697 17.31 -15.44 -12.44
CA PHE A 697 16.91 -14.90 -13.75
C PHE A 697 17.33 -13.44 -13.93
N PRO A 698 18.65 -13.14 -13.96
CA PRO A 698 19.11 -11.82 -14.41
C PRO A 698 18.62 -11.55 -15.85
N PRO A 699 18.19 -10.32 -16.19
CA PRO A 699 17.64 -10.01 -17.51
C PRO A 699 18.71 -10.14 -18.60
N SER A 700 18.38 -10.83 -19.69
CA SER A 700 19.16 -10.78 -20.93
C SER A 700 19.02 -9.41 -21.62
N THR A 701 19.88 -9.10 -22.61
CA THR A 701 19.90 -7.79 -23.31
C THR A 701 18.52 -7.38 -23.83
N ASP A 702 17.74 -8.35 -24.32
CA ASP A 702 16.43 -8.11 -24.94
C ASP A 702 15.29 -8.02 -23.89
N GLU A 703 15.58 -8.34 -22.63
CA GLU A 703 14.63 -8.34 -21.51
C GLU A 703 14.81 -7.15 -20.56
N LYS A 704 15.92 -6.42 -20.69
CA LYS A 704 16.17 -5.19 -19.93
C LYS A 704 15.13 -4.15 -20.33
N PHE A 705 14.27 -3.81 -19.38
CA PHE A 705 13.36 -2.66 -19.54
C PHE A 705 14.06 -1.34 -19.17
N ASP A 706 15.22 -1.42 -18.52
CA ASP A 706 16.08 -0.32 -18.11
C ASP A 706 17.54 -0.78 -18.21
N ASP A 707 18.35 -0.07 -19.00
CA ASP A 707 19.76 -0.41 -19.22
C ASP A 707 20.63 -0.19 -17.99
N THR A 708 20.17 0.64 -17.03
CA THR A 708 20.86 0.92 -15.77
C THR A 708 20.58 -0.12 -14.69
N LEU A 709 19.53 -0.95 -14.87
CA LEU A 709 19.05 -1.88 -13.85
C LEU A 709 19.12 -3.33 -14.33
N ASN A 710 20.05 -4.11 -13.78
CA ASN A 710 20.19 -5.54 -14.09
C ASN A 710 19.18 -6.41 -13.31
N TRP A 711 17.89 -6.10 -13.42
CA TRP A 711 16.80 -6.79 -12.74
C TRP A 711 15.56 -6.86 -13.63
N GLN A 712 14.70 -7.86 -13.43
CA GLN A 712 13.39 -7.95 -14.07
C GLN A 712 12.29 -8.34 -13.10
N PRO A 713 11.05 -7.84 -13.31
CA PRO A 713 9.92 -8.21 -12.48
C PRO A 713 9.50 -9.66 -12.75
N ILE A 714 9.61 -10.51 -11.74
CA ILE A 714 9.09 -11.88 -11.75
C ILE A 714 8.07 -12.01 -10.61
N PRO A 715 6.84 -12.47 -10.89
CA PRO A 715 5.78 -12.50 -9.89
C PRO A 715 6.04 -13.54 -8.79
N VAL A 716 5.80 -13.14 -7.55
CA VAL A 716 5.84 -13.99 -6.37
C VAL A 716 4.42 -14.09 -5.82
N HIS A 717 3.82 -15.28 -5.85
CA HIS A 717 2.47 -15.49 -5.34
C HIS A 717 2.48 -15.61 -3.82
N THR A 718 1.43 -15.15 -3.14
CA THR A 718 1.31 -15.27 -1.68
C THR A 718 -0.14 -15.49 -1.26
N GLY A 719 -0.35 -16.14 -0.11
CA GLY A 719 -1.65 -16.14 0.57
C GLY A 719 -2.04 -14.75 1.07
N THR A 720 -3.31 -14.55 1.41
CA THR A 720 -3.80 -13.30 2.01
C THR A 720 -3.45 -13.26 3.50
N SER A 721 -3.14 -12.08 4.06
CA SER A 721 -2.79 -11.93 5.48
C SER A 721 -3.93 -12.31 6.44
N LYS A 722 -5.18 -12.31 5.97
CA LYS A 722 -6.38 -12.65 6.75
C LYS A 722 -6.55 -14.14 7.00
N ILE A 723 -6.02 -15.00 6.11
CA ILE A 723 -6.12 -16.45 6.22
C ILE A 723 -4.75 -16.99 6.62
N LYS A 724 -4.66 -17.63 7.78
CA LYS A 724 -3.40 -18.22 8.23
C LYS A 724 -3.03 -19.37 7.30
N ASP A 725 -1.91 -19.24 6.58
CA ASP A 725 -1.46 -20.16 5.53
C ASP A 725 -0.93 -21.49 6.12
N PRO A 726 -1.67 -22.62 6.02
CA PRO A 726 -1.21 -23.89 6.57
C PRO A 726 -0.07 -24.52 5.74
N LEU A 727 0.12 -24.12 4.48
CA LEU A 727 1.15 -24.71 3.61
C LEU A 727 2.53 -24.17 3.97
N LEU A 728 2.66 -22.84 4.10
CA LEU A 728 3.96 -22.18 4.33
C LEU A 728 4.16 -21.66 5.75
N ARG A 729 3.11 -21.67 6.59
CA ARG A 729 3.15 -21.26 8.01
C ARG A 729 2.39 -22.25 8.91
N PRO A 730 2.79 -23.54 8.94
CA PRO A 730 2.06 -24.57 9.67
C PRO A 730 1.89 -24.27 11.16
N SER A 731 2.90 -23.70 11.83
CA SER A 731 2.82 -23.34 13.26
C SER A 731 1.93 -22.12 13.55
N SER A 732 1.47 -21.41 12.53
CA SER A 732 0.50 -20.30 12.70
C SER A 732 -0.94 -20.79 12.51
N PHE A 733 -1.15 -21.91 11.82
CA PHE A 733 -2.46 -22.48 11.55
C PHE A 733 -3.11 -22.98 12.85
N ALA A 734 -4.41 -22.71 13.02
CA ALA A 734 -5.14 -23.12 14.20
C ALA A 734 -5.53 -24.59 14.08
N CYS A 735 -4.89 -25.44 14.88
CA CYS A 735 -5.14 -26.88 14.89
C CYS A 735 -5.21 -27.35 16.36
N PRO A 736 -6.41 -27.41 16.96
CA PRO A 736 -6.60 -27.75 18.37
C PRO A 736 -5.93 -29.06 18.77
N LYS A 737 -6.00 -30.07 17.91
CA LYS A 737 -5.34 -31.37 18.15
C LYS A 737 -3.81 -31.27 18.18
N TYR A 738 -3.23 -30.43 17.33
CA TYR A 738 -1.79 -30.15 17.36
C TYR A 738 -1.41 -29.40 18.64
N GLU A 739 -2.19 -28.38 19.01
CA GLU A 739 -1.95 -27.59 20.23
C GLU A 739 -2.01 -28.45 21.49
N GLN A 740 -2.98 -29.36 21.57
CA GLN A 740 -3.10 -30.31 22.68
C GLN A 740 -1.86 -31.22 22.77
N LEU A 741 -1.51 -31.89 21.66
CA LEU A 741 -0.36 -32.80 21.62
C LEU A 741 0.95 -32.08 21.95
N TRP A 742 1.12 -30.84 21.47
CA TRP A 742 2.30 -30.05 21.76
C TRP A 742 2.36 -29.64 23.23
N ASN A 743 1.26 -29.17 23.82
CA ASN A 743 1.22 -28.75 25.22
C ASN A 743 1.59 -29.89 26.18
N ASP A 744 1.13 -31.11 25.89
CA ASP A 744 1.45 -32.31 26.69
C ASP A 744 2.96 -32.61 26.68
N ILE A 745 3.60 -32.46 25.51
CA ILE A 745 5.04 -32.71 25.33
C ILE A 745 5.87 -31.57 25.90
N SER A 746 5.49 -30.33 25.60
CA SER A 746 6.23 -29.13 25.99
C SER A 746 6.24 -28.94 27.49
N GLY A 747 5.14 -29.27 28.19
CA GLY A 747 5.08 -29.13 29.65
C GLY A 747 6.02 -30.07 30.39
N LYS A 748 6.19 -31.31 29.93
CA LYS A 748 7.15 -32.26 30.51
C LYS A 748 8.58 -31.84 30.22
N MET A 749 8.86 -31.53 28.96
CA MET A 749 10.18 -31.08 28.50
C MET A 749 10.63 -29.79 29.19
N GLU A 750 9.72 -28.83 29.38
CA GLU A 750 10.02 -27.57 30.06
C GLU A 750 10.49 -27.79 31.50
N LYS A 751 9.82 -28.69 32.25
CA LYS A 751 10.24 -29.02 33.62
C LYS A 751 11.63 -29.67 33.65
N GLU A 752 11.88 -30.63 32.75
CA GLU A 752 13.17 -31.32 32.65
C GLU A 752 14.32 -30.36 32.29
N LEU A 753 14.10 -29.46 31.32
CA LEU A 753 15.11 -28.49 30.91
C LEU A 753 15.35 -27.40 31.96
N LEU A 754 14.31 -26.85 32.58
CA LEU A 754 14.47 -25.82 33.61
C LEU A 754 15.20 -26.37 34.86
N GLU A 755 14.98 -27.64 35.22
CA GLU A 755 15.74 -28.27 36.30
C GLU A 755 17.19 -28.55 35.89
N LYS A 756 17.43 -29.04 34.65
CA LYS A 756 18.78 -29.28 34.13
C LYS A 756 19.64 -28.01 34.11
N TYR A 757 19.06 -26.87 33.76
CA TYR A 757 19.76 -25.58 33.63
C TYR A 757 19.44 -24.59 34.75
N LYS A 758 19.08 -25.08 35.95
CA LYS A 758 18.61 -24.26 37.07
C LYS A 758 19.55 -23.11 37.45
N GLU A 759 20.86 -23.34 37.47
CA GLU A 759 21.84 -22.31 37.81
C GLU A 759 21.87 -21.17 36.77
N LEU A 760 21.74 -21.50 35.48
CA LEU A 760 21.59 -20.53 34.40
C LEU A 760 20.28 -19.73 34.57
N VAL A 761 19.18 -20.38 34.96
CA VAL A 761 17.88 -19.72 35.15
C VAL A 761 17.96 -18.66 36.25
N GLU A 762 18.59 -18.98 37.39
CA GLU A 762 18.73 -18.03 38.50
C GLU A 762 19.65 -16.86 38.13
N GLU A 763 20.72 -17.08 37.36
CA GLU A 763 21.60 -16.01 36.88
C GLU A 763 20.89 -15.05 35.90
N LEU A 764 20.02 -15.59 35.03
CA LEU A 764 19.29 -14.80 34.04
C LEU A 764 18.10 -14.04 34.62
N ARG A 765 17.61 -14.43 35.80
CA ARG A 765 16.46 -13.82 36.47
C ARG A 765 16.54 -12.30 36.63
N PRO A 766 17.63 -11.71 37.15
CA PRO A 766 17.78 -10.25 37.23
C PRO A 766 17.81 -9.58 35.85
N ILE A 767 18.48 -10.21 34.86
CA ILE A 767 18.59 -9.69 33.48
C ILE A 767 17.22 -9.62 32.80
N LEU A 768 16.38 -10.63 33.03
CA LEU A 768 15.01 -10.69 32.52
C LEU A 768 14.05 -9.73 33.25
N LYS A 769 14.49 -9.10 34.35
CA LYS A 769 13.66 -8.31 35.27
C LYS A 769 12.39 -9.07 35.70
N PHE A 770 12.52 -10.38 35.91
CA PHE A 770 11.38 -11.24 36.20
C PHE A 770 11.05 -11.20 37.70
N PRO A 771 9.77 -11.02 38.09
CA PRO A 771 9.39 -10.95 39.51
C PRO A 771 9.78 -12.21 40.31
N GLU A 772 10.25 -12.03 41.54
CA GLU A 772 10.62 -13.15 42.44
C GLU A 772 9.45 -14.10 42.72
N ASN A 773 8.21 -13.59 42.70
CA ASN A 773 6.99 -14.34 42.97
C ASN A 773 6.41 -15.10 41.77
N LYS A 774 7.06 -15.06 40.60
CA LYS A 774 6.61 -15.79 39.40
C LYS A 774 7.65 -16.80 38.95
N GLN A 775 7.18 -17.98 38.53
CA GLN A 775 8.02 -18.99 37.91
C GLN A 775 8.41 -18.55 36.49
N ILE A 776 9.72 -18.60 36.20
CA ILE A 776 10.25 -18.35 34.85
C ILE A 776 9.85 -19.52 33.96
N ARG A 777 9.28 -19.23 32.80
CA ARG A 777 9.00 -20.24 31.79
C ARG A 777 10.18 -20.39 30.83
N LEU A 778 10.30 -21.56 30.21
CA LEU A 778 11.35 -21.79 29.21
C LEU A 778 11.32 -20.74 28.09
N ARG A 779 10.11 -20.34 27.67
CA ARG A 779 9.92 -19.28 26.67
C ARG A 779 10.53 -17.94 27.06
N ASP A 780 10.53 -17.58 28.34
CA ASP A 780 11.06 -16.29 28.80
C ASP A 780 12.59 -16.24 28.60
N ILE A 781 13.27 -17.38 28.77
CA ILE A 781 14.70 -17.55 28.51
C ILE A 781 14.97 -17.66 27.00
N THR A 782 14.23 -18.51 26.28
CA THR A 782 14.52 -18.79 24.87
C THR A 782 14.27 -17.60 23.94
N GLU A 783 13.54 -16.58 24.40
CA GLU A 783 13.38 -15.29 23.71
C GLU A 783 14.69 -14.48 23.64
N LEU A 784 15.65 -14.69 24.57
CA LEU A 784 16.99 -14.09 24.55
C LEU A 784 17.84 -14.56 23.38
N LYS A 785 17.49 -15.67 22.72
CA LYS A 785 18.17 -16.19 21.52
C LYS A 785 18.28 -15.15 20.38
N ARG A 786 17.51 -14.06 20.45
CA ARG A 786 17.61 -12.90 19.55
C ARG A 786 18.97 -12.20 19.60
N ILE A 787 19.70 -12.27 20.72
CA ILE A 787 21.05 -11.74 20.88
C ILE A 787 21.99 -12.30 19.81
N GLN A 788 21.79 -13.56 19.39
CA GLN A 788 22.57 -14.17 18.31
C GLN A 788 22.56 -13.32 17.03
N MET A 789 21.47 -12.62 16.76
CA MET A 789 21.33 -11.79 15.57
C MET A 789 22.21 -10.55 15.66
N GLU A 790 22.37 -9.98 16.86
CA GLU A 790 23.24 -8.83 17.11
C GLU A 790 24.70 -9.25 17.07
N VAL A 791 25.04 -10.41 17.65
CA VAL A 791 26.37 -11.03 17.54
C VAL A 791 26.75 -11.28 16.07
N ASN A 792 25.82 -11.80 15.25
CA ASN A 792 26.03 -11.99 13.82
C ASN A 792 26.31 -10.70 13.05
N HIS A 793 25.89 -9.55 13.59
CA HIS A 793 26.13 -8.22 13.02
C HIS A 793 27.31 -7.49 13.70
N ASN A 794 28.15 -8.23 14.42
CA ASN A 794 29.31 -7.73 15.14
C ASN A 794 28.98 -6.60 16.13
N LEU A 795 27.79 -6.63 16.73
CA LEU A 795 27.41 -5.69 17.78
C LEU A 795 27.97 -6.17 19.13
N SER A 796 28.54 -5.24 19.91
CA SER A 796 29.11 -5.56 21.22
C SER A 796 28.03 -6.04 22.19
N GLN A 797 28.30 -7.11 22.94
CA GLN A 797 27.37 -7.67 23.91
C GLN A 797 27.90 -7.54 25.33
N PRO A 798 27.04 -7.48 26.35
CA PRO A 798 27.48 -7.51 27.74
C PRO A 798 28.22 -8.81 28.08
N GLU A 799 29.10 -8.75 29.08
CA GLU A 799 29.96 -9.88 29.48
C GLU A 799 29.17 -11.16 29.82
N TRP A 800 27.98 -11.02 30.42
CA TRP A 800 27.14 -12.16 30.80
C TRP A 800 26.76 -13.05 29.61
N VAL A 801 26.68 -12.50 28.39
CA VAL A 801 26.32 -13.21 27.16
C VAL A 801 27.38 -14.27 26.81
N PHE A 802 28.65 -13.99 27.12
CA PHE A 802 29.79 -14.86 26.81
C PHE A 802 30.36 -15.57 28.04
N LYS A 803 29.70 -15.47 29.21
CA LYS A 803 30.08 -16.21 30.42
C LYS A 803 30.11 -17.71 30.14
N ILE A 804 31.22 -18.37 30.45
CA ILE A 804 31.44 -19.80 30.24
C ILE A 804 30.95 -20.58 31.46
N TRP A 805 30.28 -21.70 31.22
CA TRP A 805 29.72 -22.57 32.26
C TRP A 805 30.38 -23.96 32.23
N PRO A 806 31.39 -24.23 33.09
CA PRO A 806 32.10 -25.52 33.11
C PRO A 806 31.22 -26.75 33.32
N GLN A 807 30.18 -26.62 34.14
CA GLN A 807 29.17 -27.65 34.41
C GLN A 807 28.30 -27.98 33.18
N TYR A 808 28.29 -27.13 32.15
CA TYR A 808 27.55 -27.32 30.92
C TYR A 808 28.49 -27.43 29.71
N GLU A 809 29.53 -28.27 29.84
CA GLU A 809 30.49 -28.57 28.77
C GLU A 809 31.27 -27.33 28.28
N ASN A 810 31.56 -26.39 29.19
CA ASN A 810 32.22 -25.11 28.87
C ASN A 810 31.50 -24.26 27.82
N LYS A 811 30.17 -24.42 27.67
CA LYS A 811 29.37 -23.58 26.78
C LYS A 811 29.18 -22.18 27.37
N THR A 812 29.10 -21.19 26.49
CA THR A 812 28.73 -19.82 26.83
C THR A 812 27.25 -19.71 27.15
N THR A 813 26.85 -18.66 27.89
CA THR A 813 25.43 -18.36 28.16
C THR A 813 24.59 -18.31 26.87
N LEU A 814 25.10 -17.67 25.81
CA LEU A 814 24.39 -17.60 24.52
C LEU A 814 24.22 -18.99 23.87
N GLU A 815 25.25 -19.84 23.89
CA GLU A 815 25.17 -21.20 23.36
C GLU A 815 24.12 -22.04 24.10
N LEU A 816 24.05 -21.90 25.43
CA LEU A 816 23.03 -22.58 26.24
C LEU A 816 21.62 -22.09 25.91
N ILE A 817 21.42 -20.78 25.77
CA ILE A 817 20.12 -20.20 25.36
C ILE A 817 19.71 -20.72 23.96
N ILE A 818 20.67 -20.84 23.04
CA ILE A 818 20.43 -21.39 21.70
C ILE A 818 20.07 -22.87 21.80
N GLU A 819 20.80 -23.66 22.57
CA GLU A 819 20.54 -25.08 22.80
C GLU A 819 19.14 -25.32 23.38
N LEU A 820 18.73 -24.52 24.37
CA LEU A 820 17.39 -24.56 24.94
C LEU A 820 16.31 -24.25 23.88
N ARG A 821 16.50 -23.17 23.11
CA ARG A 821 15.55 -22.77 22.05
C ARG A 821 15.48 -23.79 20.93
N ASP A 822 16.61 -24.37 20.55
CA ASP A 822 16.69 -25.34 19.47
C ASP A 822 16.08 -26.67 19.90
N SER A 823 16.31 -27.11 21.14
CA SER A 823 15.66 -28.28 21.75
C SER A 823 14.13 -28.12 21.75
N GLU A 824 13.63 -26.97 22.22
CA GLU A 824 12.20 -26.65 22.20
C GLU A 824 11.63 -26.72 20.77
N ARG A 825 12.33 -26.09 19.83
CA ARG A 825 11.86 -25.95 18.45
C ARG A 825 11.94 -27.27 17.66
N ILE A 826 12.91 -28.14 17.94
CA ILE A 826 13.01 -29.48 17.34
C ILE A 826 11.92 -30.38 17.91
N ALA A 827 11.69 -30.34 19.23
CA ALA A 827 10.65 -31.12 19.88
C ALA A 827 9.24 -30.77 19.35
N GLU A 828 8.99 -29.51 18.99
CA GLU A 828 7.73 -29.07 18.39
C GLU A 828 7.32 -29.90 17.15
N PHE A 829 8.29 -30.32 16.32
CA PHE A 829 8.01 -31.02 15.06
C PHE A 829 8.42 -32.50 15.06
N ASN A 830 9.40 -32.90 15.87
CA ASN A 830 10.05 -34.22 15.80
C ASN A 830 9.66 -35.20 16.93
N SER A 831 8.75 -34.81 17.83
CA SER A 831 8.46 -35.58 19.05
C SER A 831 7.42 -36.69 18.88
N HIS A 832 6.50 -36.58 17.93
CA HIS A 832 5.42 -37.54 17.75
C HIS A 832 4.99 -37.63 16.27
N GLU A 833 4.75 -38.84 15.74
CA GLU A 833 4.37 -39.04 14.33
C GLU A 833 3.10 -38.26 13.94
N LYS A 834 2.10 -38.24 14.83
CA LYS A 834 0.90 -37.40 14.66
C LYS A 834 1.22 -35.89 14.58
N LEU A 835 2.24 -35.39 15.29
CA LEU A 835 2.62 -33.96 15.22
C LEU A 835 3.28 -33.64 13.88
N SER A 836 4.17 -34.50 13.38
CA SER A 836 4.80 -34.30 12.07
C SER A 836 3.77 -34.37 10.94
N ARG A 837 2.77 -35.25 11.05
CA ARG A 837 1.62 -35.31 10.14
C ARG A 837 0.78 -34.01 10.15
N LEU A 838 0.40 -33.50 11.32
CA LEU A 838 -0.45 -32.30 11.43
C LEU A 838 0.29 -31.00 11.06
N SER A 839 1.62 -30.97 11.16
CA SER A 839 2.42 -29.78 10.85
C SER A 839 2.97 -29.79 9.43
N GLY A 840 3.83 -30.76 9.09
CA GLY A 840 4.49 -30.86 7.79
C GLY A 840 3.74 -31.70 6.75
N GLY A 841 2.80 -32.53 7.18
CA GLY A 841 2.12 -33.49 6.33
C GLY A 841 1.33 -32.88 5.18
N TYR A 842 0.74 -31.69 5.35
CA TYR A 842 0.03 -31.00 4.27
C TYR A 842 0.97 -30.52 3.16
N LEU A 843 2.14 -29.99 3.52
CA LEU A 843 3.17 -29.61 2.55
C LEU A 843 3.77 -30.83 1.84
N LEU A 844 4.01 -31.90 2.60
CA LEU A 844 4.46 -33.18 2.05
C LEU A 844 3.43 -33.77 1.06
N GLY A 845 2.14 -33.69 1.39
CA GLY A 845 1.04 -34.10 0.51
C GLY A 845 0.92 -33.26 -0.76
N ASP A 846 1.16 -31.94 -0.70
CA ASP A 846 1.22 -31.08 -1.90
C ASP A 846 2.40 -31.47 -2.81
N TRP A 847 3.59 -31.72 -2.25
CA TRP A 847 4.76 -32.17 -3.02
C TRP A 847 4.51 -33.50 -3.72
N LEU A 848 4.07 -34.51 -2.96
CA LEU A 848 3.81 -35.84 -3.49
C LEU A 848 2.65 -35.83 -4.50
N GLY A 849 1.57 -35.10 -4.21
CA GLY A 849 0.41 -34.96 -5.10
C GLY A 849 0.79 -34.40 -6.47
N ARG A 850 1.66 -33.38 -6.52
CA ARG A 850 2.16 -32.80 -7.78
C ARG A 850 3.04 -33.76 -8.56
N MET A 851 3.95 -34.47 -7.89
CA MET A 851 4.78 -35.49 -8.54
C MET A 851 3.92 -36.61 -9.14
N LYS A 852 2.91 -37.09 -8.40
CA LYS A 852 1.98 -38.12 -8.88
C LYS A 852 1.16 -37.66 -10.09
N GLN A 853 0.68 -36.41 -10.07
CA GLN A 853 -0.04 -35.84 -11.23
C GLN A 853 0.82 -35.86 -12.49
N LEU A 854 2.12 -35.57 -12.38
CA LEU A 854 3.06 -35.61 -13.50
C LEU A 854 3.31 -37.01 -14.03
N VAL A 855 3.40 -38.01 -13.15
CA VAL A 855 3.63 -39.42 -13.54
C VAL A 855 2.39 -40.03 -14.18
N ASN A 856 1.19 -39.75 -13.65
CA ASN A 856 -0.06 -40.35 -14.12
C ASN A 856 -0.54 -39.76 -15.46
N THR A 857 -0.11 -38.55 -15.84
CA THR A 857 -0.50 -37.88 -17.08
C THR A 857 0.34 -38.32 -18.27
N ASN A 858 0.39 -39.63 -18.57
CA ASN A 858 0.94 -40.09 -19.84
C ASN A 858 0.03 -39.79 -21.05
N GLN A 859 -1.27 -39.50 -20.85
CA GLN A 859 -2.22 -39.20 -21.93
C GLN A 859 -3.41 -38.39 -21.41
N THR A 860 -3.46 -37.05 -21.62
CA THR A 860 -4.67 -36.21 -21.82
C THR A 860 -4.38 -34.71 -21.69
N LYS A 861 -5.26 -33.89 -22.28
CA LYS A 861 -5.25 -32.41 -22.37
C LYS A 861 -5.26 -31.65 -21.01
N GLU A 862 -5.05 -32.30 -19.87
CA GLU A 862 -5.04 -31.67 -18.54
C GLU A 862 -3.63 -31.40 -17.99
N ALA A 863 -2.58 -31.99 -18.58
CA ALA A 863 -1.16 -31.70 -18.26
C ALA A 863 -0.70 -30.27 -18.60
N LEU A 864 -1.63 -29.44 -19.07
CA LEU A 864 -1.43 -28.11 -19.64
C LEU A 864 -1.21 -27.00 -18.59
N LEU A 865 -1.22 -27.34 -17.30
CA LEU A 865 -1.09 -26.40 -16.17
C LEU A 865 0.10 -26.69 -15.21
N ALA A 866 0.89 -27.76 -15.41
CA ALA A 866 1.94 -28.12 -14.46
C ALA A 866 3.28 -27.40 -14.77
N SER A 867 3.76 -26.58 -13.84
CA SER A 867 5.09 -25.96 -13.91
C SER A 867 6.20 -27.02 -13.82
N LYS A 868 7.35 -26.79 -14.46
CA LYS A 868 8.54 -27.68 -14.35
C LYS A 868 9.25 -27.52 -13.00
N MET A 869 9.20 -26.32 -12.43
CA MET A 869 9.83 -25.99 -11.16
C MET A 869 8.84 -25.24 -10.27
N VAL A 870 8.71 -25.68 -9.01
CA VAL A 870 7.86 -25.02 -8.01
C VAL A 870 8.70 -24.61 -6.82
N LEU A 871 8.68 -23.31 -6.53
CA LEU A 871 9.53 -22.65 -5.55
C LEU A 871 8.74 -22.09 -4.39
N TYR A 872 9.21 -22.34 -3.17
CA TYR A 872 8.57 -21.95 -1.93
C TYR A 872 9.49 -21.10 -1.05
N SER A 873 9.10 -19.85 -0.77
CA SER A 873 9.79 -18.98 0.18
C SER A 873 9.09 -18.99 1.53
N ALA A 874 9.79 -19.49 2.56
CA ALA A 874 9.16 -19.82 3.84
C ALA A 874 10.06 -19.51 5.05
N HIS A 875 9.88 -20.27 6.14
CA HIS A 875 10.49 -20.06 7.44
C HIS A 875 11.23 -21.31 7.94
N ASP A 876 12.03 -21.16 8.99
CA ASP A 876 12.70 -22.29 9.66
C ASP A 876 11.72 -23.37 10.09
N GLY A 877 10.60 -22.99 10.71
CA GLY A 877 9.56 -23.92 11.14
C GLY A 877 8.91 -24.68 9.99
N THR A 878 8.82 -24.08 8.79
CA THR A 878 8.26 -24.74 7.60
C THR A 878 9.20 -25.83 7.11
N LEU A 879 10.50 -25.54 7.01
CA LEU A 879 11.51 -26.53 6.64
C LEU A 879 11.60 -27.64 7.68
N LEU A 880 11.61 -27.28 8.96
CA LEU A 880 11.70 -28.23 10.06
C LEU A 880 10.48 -29.16 10.09
N ALA A 881 9.26 -28.63 9.93
CA ALA A 881 8.05 -29.44 9.85
C ALA A 881 8.11 -30.44 8.68
N LEU A 882 8.59 -30.01 7.51
CA LEU A 882 8.72 -30.88 6.34
C LEU A 882 9.80 -31.95 6.54
N LEU A 883 10.97 -31.58 7.06
CA LEU A 883 12.06 -32.53 7.37
C LEU A 883 11.60 -33.58 8.41
N SER A 884 10.84 -33.16 9.42
CA SER A 884 10.25 -34.07 10.40
C SER A 884 9.18 -34.98 9.80
N ALA A 885 8.33 -34.48 8.89
CA ALA A 885 7.35 -35.31 8.18
C ALA A 885 8.01 -36.33 7.23
N LEU A 886 9.18 -35.98 6.69
CA LEU A 886 10.03 -36.87 5.88
C LEU A 886 10.85 -37.86 6.72
N GLN A 887 10.89 -37.72 8.06
CA GLN A 887 11.68 -38.55 8.98
C GLN A 887 13.16 -38.70 8.58
N ILE A 888 13.75 -37.60 8.13
CA ILE A 888 15.18 -37.59 7.79
C ILE A 888 15.99 -37.71 9.09
N ASN A 889 17.04 -38.54 9.09
CA ASN A 889 17.74 -39.00 10.28
C ASN A 889 18.04 -37.88 11.31
N SER A 890 17.77 -38.16 12.59
CA SER A 890 17.71 -37.18 13.69
C SER A 890 19.04 -36.50 14.01
N THR A 891 20.18 -37.09 13.63
CA THR A 891 21.51 -36.48 13.78
C THR A 891 21.73 -35.25 12.89
N VAL A 892 20.88 -35.04 11.88
CA VAL A 892 20.96 -33.94 10.90
C VAL A 892 19.99 -32.79 11.19
N ILE A 893 18.95 -33.02 12.02
CA ILE A 893 17.89 -32.05 12.31
C ILE A 893 18.38 -31.01 13.32
N LYS A 894 19.21 -30.08 12.85
CA LYS A 894 19.46 -28.77 13.47
C LYS A 894 18.49 -27.74 12.88
N ILE A 895 18.25 -26.64 13.61
CA ILE A 895 17.45 -25.53 13.10
C ILE A 895 18.00 -25.08 11.73
N PRO A 896 17.14 -25.04 10.68
CA PRO A 896 17.58 -24.63 9.35
C PRO A 896 18.19 -23.21 9.40
N PRO A 897 19.45 -22.99 8.98
CA PRO A 897 20.06 -21.66 8.99
C PRO A 897 19.45 -20.74 7.92
N PHE A 898 19.78 -19.45 7.94
CA PHE A 898 19.28 -18.51 6.94
C PHE A 898 19.69 -18.95 5.52
N ALA A 899 18.78 -18.78 4.56
CA ALA A 899 18.95 -19.21 3.18
C ALA A 899 19.26 -20.72 2.99
N SER A 900 18.99 -21.57 3.99
CA SER A 900 19.00 -23.02 3.79
C SER A 900 17.86 -23.43 2.86
N CYS A 901 18.10 -24.40 1.98
CA CYS A 901 17.14 -24.82 0.98
C CYS A 901 17.03 -26.35 0.91
N LEU A 902 15.82 -26.87 0.99
CA LEU A 902 15.50 -28.27 0.70
C LEU A 902 14.95 -28.35 -0.73
N ILE A 903 15.50 -29.27 -1.50
CA ILE A 903 15.18 -29.47 -2.91
C ILE A 903 14.75 -30.92 -3.08
N ALA A 904 13.66 -31.15 -3.81
CA ALA A 904 13.26 -32.47 -4.28
C ALA A 904 13.30 -32.50 -5.80
N GLU A 905 14.10 -33.39 -6.35
CA GLU A 905 14.27 -33.60 -7.79
C GLU A 905 13.61 -34.91 -8.20
N LEU A 906 12.76 -34.87 -9.22
CA LEU A 906 12.14 -36.06 -9.81
C LEU A 906 12.82 -36.38 -11.14
N TYR A 907 13.49 -37.52 -11.17
CA TYR A 907 14.13 -38.08 -12.36
C TYR A 907 13.26 -39.17 -12.97
N SER A 908 13.37 -39.33 -14.29
CA SER A 908 12.81 -40.45 -15.05
C SER A 908 13.95 -41.24 -15.68
N ASP A 909 13.89 -42.55 -15.53
CA ASP A 909 14.78 -43.52 -16.15
C ASP A 909 13.91 -44.50 -16.97
N GLY A 910 13.59 -44.12 -18.21
CA GLY A 910 12.55 -44.78 -18.99
C GLY A 910 11.16 -44.58 -18.39
N ASN A 911 10.50 -45.68 -18.01
CA ASN A 911 9.17 -45.66 -17.39
C ASN A 911 9.21 -45.52 -15.86
N ASP A 912 10.39 -45.65 -15.26
CA ASP A 912 10.55 -45.58 -13.81
C ASP A 912 10.90 -44.17 -13.36
N TYR A 913 10.38 -43.78 -12.18
CA TYR A 913 10.60 -42.46 -11.60
C TYR A 913 11.32 -42.57 -10.26
N GLN A 914 12.30 -41.70 -10.05
CA GLN A 914 13.12 -41.64 -8.84
C GLN A 914 13.13 -40.23 -8.26
N ILE A 915 13.02 -40.12 -6.94
CA ILE A 915 13.16 -38.88 -6.20
C ILE A 915 14.52 -38.80 -5.52
N GLU A 916 15.18 -37.65 -5.66
CA GLU A 916 16.36 -37.28 -4.87
C GLU A 916 16.02 -36.07 -4.00
N LEU A 917 16.39 -36.12 -2.73
CA LEU A 917 16.28 -34.99 -1.81
C LEU A 917 17.66 -34.39 -1.57
N LEU A 918 17.79 -33.07 -1.73
CA LEU A 918 19.03 -32.34 -1.55
C LEU A 918 18.80 -31.25 -0.51
N TYR A 919 19.75 -31.08 0.39
CA TYR A 919 19.69 -30.04 1.39
C TYR A 919 20.93 -29.18 1.37
N ARG A 920 20.69 -27.90 1.06
CA ARG A 920 21.73 -26.89 1.05
C ARG A 920 21.76 -26.15 2.38
N ARG A 921 22.88 -26.22 3.09
CA ARG A 921 23.12 -25.55 4.37
C ARG A 921 24.47 -24.86 4.35
N ASN A 922 24.51 -23.56 4.69
CA ASN A 922 25.76 -22.77 4.76
C ASN A 922 26.64 -22.82 3.48
N GLY A 923 26.04 -23.04 2.31
CA GLY A 923 26.76 -23.15 1.04
C GLY A 923 27.06 -24.58 0.60
N GLU A 924 27.04 -25.55 1.51
CA GLU A 924 27.26 -26.96 1.24
C GLU A 924 25.94 -27.64 0.83
N LEU A 925 26.03 -28.61 -0.08
CA LEU A 925 24.90 -29.40 -0.58
C LEU A 925 25.07 -30.86 -0.17
N GLU A 926 24.07 -31.40 0.53
CA GLU A 926 24.05 -32.78 1.01
C GLU A 926 22.88 -33.54 0.37
N ASN A 927 23.10 -34.80 -0.03
CA ASN A 927 22.04 -35.68 -0.50
C ASN A 927 21.41 -36.39 0.69
N LEU A 928 20.12 -36.20 0.90
CA LEU A 928 19.39 -36.80 2.02
C LEU A 928 18.88 -38.19 1.63
N ALA A 929 19.13 -39.17 2.50
CA ALA A 929 18.50 -40.48 2.40
C ALA A 929 17.11 -40.47 3.03
N VAL A 930 16.15 -41.16 2.40
CA VAL A 930 14.77 -41.28 2.89
C VAL A 930 14.52 -42.70 3.37
N GLY A 931 14.26 -42.90 4.66
CA GLY A 931 14.05 -44.23 5.23
C GLY A 931 15.13 -45.23 4.81
N ASN A 932 14.72 -46.35 4.23
CA ASN A 932 15.62 -47.42 3.79
C ASN A 932 15.96 -47.38 2.28
N CYS A 933 15.43 -46.45 1.50
CA CYS A 933 15.62 -46.43 0.03
C CYS A 933 16.90 -45.68 -0.43
N GLY A 934 17.74 -45.23 0.50
CA GLY A 934 18.96 -44.49 0.19
C GLY A 934 18.70 -43.08 -0.37
N THR A 935 19.67 -42.52 -1.11
CA THR A 935 19.62 -41.16 -1.68
C THR A 935 18.89 -41.07 -3.03
N LYS A 936 18.70 -42.21 -3.71
CA LYS A 936 17.99 -42.33 -4.99
C LYS A 936 16.78 -43.23 -4.79
N CYS A 937 15.68 -42.64 -4.33
CA CYS A 937 14.52 -43.39 -3.91
C CYS A 937 13.54 -43.59 -5.08
N PRO A 938 13.10 -44.82 -5.41
CA PRO A 938 11.99 -45.02 -6.34
C PRO A 938 10.74 -44.29 -5.85
N LEU A 939 10.01 -43.60 -6.73
CA LEU A 939 8.85 -42.79 -6.34
C LEU A 939 7.77 -43.62 -5.64
N ILE A 940 7.57 -44.87 -6.07
CA ILE A 940 6.60 -45.80 -5.48
C ILE A 940 6.99 -46.16 -4.03
N GLU A 941 8.29 -46.33 -3.77
CA GLU A 941 8.79 -46.61 -2.41
C GLU A 941 8.70 -45.37 -1.54
N PHE A 942 9.05 -44.20 -2.09
CA PHE A 942 8.91 -42.92 -1.41
C PHE A 942 7.46 -42.67 -1.00
N GLU A 943 6.51 -42.90 -1.91
CA GLU A 943 5.08 -42.78 -1.64
C GLU A 943 4.65 -43.66 -0.47
N LYS A 944 4.95 -44.96 -0.52
CA LYS A 944 4.64 -45.90 0.56
C LYS A 944 5.26 -45.48 1.90
N TYR A 945 6.47 -44.93 1.85
CA TYR A 945 7.18 -44.50 3.05
C TYR A 945 6.52 -43.28 3.73
N VAL A 946 5.99 -42.33 2.94
CA VAL A 946 5.44 -41.07 3.46
C VAL A 946 3.91 -41.04 3.56
N GLU A 947 3.20 -42.01 2.99
CA GLU A 947 1.73 -42.03 2.88
C GLU A 947 1.02 -41.76 4.21
N ASN A 948 1.44 -42.43 5.29
CA ASN A 948 0.86 -42.27 6.62
C ASN A 948 1.14 -40.91 7.28
N ARG A 949 2.01 -40.08 6.68
CA ARG A 949 2.35 -38.73 7.17
C ARG A 949 1.90 -37.63 6.21
N ALA A 950 1.63 -37.94 4.94
CA ALA A 950 1.13 -36.99 3.96
C ALA A 950 -0.37 -36.72 4.13
N ILE A 951 -0.77 -35.45 3.99
CA ILE A 951 -2.16 -35.01 4.00
C ILE A 951 -2.50 -34.41 2.63
N PHE A 952 -3.35 -35.10 1.86
CA PHE A 952 -3.70 -34.73 0.49
C PHE A 952 -4.90 -33.79 0.45
N GLY A 953 -4.69 -32.55 0.89
CA GLY A 953 -5.70 -31.49 0.77
C GLY A 953 -6.06 -30.82 2.08
N LEU A 954 -6.60 -29.61 1.94
CA LEU A 954 -6.90 -28.76 3.08
C LEU A 954 -8.07 -29.30 3.92
N ASP A 955 -9.05 -29.94 3.29
CA ASP A 955 -10.23 -30.47 3.98
C ASP A 955 -9.88 -31.64 4.91
N MET A 956 -8.95 -32.49 4.48
CA MET A 956 -8.40 -33.57 5.30
C MET A 956 -7.62 -33.01 6.51
N LEU A 957 -6.83 -31.95 6.32
CA LEU A 957 -6.12 -31.28 7.42
C LEU A 957 -7.10 -30.73 8.48
N TYR A 958 -8.16 -30.04 8.04
CA TYR A 958 -9.18 -29.50 8.96
C TYR A 958 -9.89 -30.61 9.75
N GLN A 959 -10.24 -31.71 9.07
CA GLN A 959 -10.87 -32.88 9.70
C GLN A 959 -9.94 -33.50 10.75
N GLU A 960 -8.66 -33.71 10.42
CA GLU A 960 -7.69 -34.28 11.35
C GLU A 960 -7.39 -33.36 12.54
N CYS A 961 -7.44 -32.04 12.35
CA CYS A 961 -7.30 -31.05 13.41
C CYS A 961 -8.49 -30.98 14.37
N GLY A 962 -9.62 -31.64 14.05
CA GLY A 962 -10.83 -31.59 14.86
C GLY A 962 -11.62 -30.28 14.72
N THR A 963 -11.41 -29.56 13.61
CA THR A 963 -12.04 -28.27 13.34
C THR A 963 -13.00 -28.39 12.15
N PRO A 964 -14.31 -28.16 12.30
CA PRO A 964 -15.17 -28.03 11.15
C PRO A 964 -14.75 -26.79 10.36
N ARG A 965 -14.70 -26.92 9.02
CA ARG A 965 -14.36 -25.84 8.06
C ARG A 965 -15.14 -24.53 8.32
N CYS A 966 -16.26 -24.62 9.04
CA CYS A 966 -17.19 -23.54 9.35
C CYS A 966 -16.82 -22.60 10.51
N VAL A 967 -15.79 -22.85 11.32
CA VAL A 967 -15.50 -21.97 12.48
C VAL A 967 -14.80 -20.65 12.07
N PHE A 968 -14.11 -20.62 10.93
CA PHE A 968 -13.39 -19.40 10.49
C PHE A 968 -14.20 -18.45 9.61
N LEU A 969 -15.48 -18.75 9.36
CA LEU A 969 -16.43 -17.85 8.68
C LEU A 969 -17.60 -17.42 9.60
N THR A 970 -17.63 -17.85 10.87
CA THR A 970 -18.78 -17.66 11.78
C THR A 970 -18.46 -17.06 13.16
N GLU A 971 -17.24 -16.58 13.42
CA GLU A 971 -16.97 -15.74 14.61
C GLU A 971 -17.54 -14.31 14.43
N LYS A 972 -18.87 -14.23 14.37
CA LYS A 972 -19.68 -13.06 14.74
C LYS A 972 -21.11 -13.40 15.16
N SER A 973 -21.45 -14.67 15.44
CA SER A 973 -22.83 -15.05 15.82
C SER A 973 -23.00 -15.85 17.11
N SER A 974 -22.07 -15.78 18.06
CA SER A 974 -22.31 -16.38 19.39
C SER A 974 -21.53 -15.69 20.51
N ALA A 975 -21.93 -14.47 20.82
CA ALA A 975 -21.73 -13.85 22.14
C ALA A 975 -23.01 -13.06 22.49
N THR A 976 -24.12 -13.80 22.52
CA THR A 976 -25.36 -13.44 23.23
C THR A 976 -25.83 -14.72 23.92
N LYS A 977 -25.33 -14.92 25.14
CA LYS A 977 -26.10 -15.36 26.29
C LYS A 977 -25.61 -14.55 27.48
#